data_AF-A0A661WXK6-F1
#
_entry.id   AF-A0A661WXK6-F1
#
_cell.length_a   1.000
_cell.length_b   1.000
_cell.length_c   1.000
_cell.angle_alpha   90.00
_cell.angle_beta   90.00
_cell.angle_gamma   90.00
#
_symmetry.space_group_name_H-M   'P 1'
#
loop_
_entity.id
_entity.type
_entity.pdbx_description
1 polymer ?
#
loop_
_entity_poly.entity_id
_entity_poly.type
_entity_poly.pdbx_seq_one_letter_code
_entity_poly.pdbx_strand_id
1 'polypeptide(L)'
;MTKSILILSLIFCCGLVVRTVRAEQAPMPTRWISSSHKVKPLHDGVLADSKIELKLVAPQTRTAPGRSFSGRICLIVNSNIYSEIFTQINQYSTDLSTDGYSTVIYLYESGGAEGLRGELSNLYFSTESLVGAVLIGNIPHIIYEMVEKFELLPISEYEDFPCDIFYMDLDGGWYDCSNSYPYSSGKYDTRDGNLDLEIWVSRMKTDELTAIGNETEILTNYFNKNHNYREGNLSVTNIALVYNDDPWAYMGEDDADYMQQVYDNTVMITNWNGTTADDYKNNRLTSDYQLIFIRSHGSGTSHGFYTNITTFQSVTYSDYISKNPKALFYSLFACSGEDYTIGDYLGGTTVFNPNANGLLSWGSAKKGGMWKDYKFYRTAAPGASIGKAFIEWFNYVQFYWSSYTPRWWYGMVMTGDASLPFRSPSTYYVSKNGGNIIPFDSWTKAATNIEIALDIVTPGALILVSNGVYNISKMLILSNDVSLKSVSTAENTVINGGFPAQSNICIKLPSGSPSIEGFTISGGYGVTYPNNSGGGISMYYNSKGNVSDCIICGNYAVYGGGIYTYRPVINCVISNNISDSVGGGAYCQGNGYLENCLVSDNYAGGWGGGVYLNESDETKNCIISNNAAHDYAGGAFVGQRCQIEKSIICNNSAPAGGGIQTWVECNVRSCLITDNSATNGGGVFCKGNGTIENCTIVNNLATNFGGGLFCENNRDNTNLIANNIIYYNNAASDPNFMNCSTTFTLRYTHNCTFPEITGYMNDGGNITNKPNFVNSSLNNYHIKIPSYCINSGTNMSWMETATDLDGNARILPMGGTVDMGCYEQIPEPGIFLILDFGFLILCFNKRQMLNVLMK
;
A
#
# COMPACT_ATOMS: atom_id res chain seq x y z
N MET A 1 68.05 12.91 9.74
CA MET A 1 68.21 11.71 8.91
C MET A 1 67.30 10.63 9.45
N THR A 2 66.31 10.23 8.63
CA THR A 2 65.81 8.86 8.44
C THR A 2 65.56 7.92 9.64
N LYS A 3 64.28 7.53 9.75
CA LYS A 3 63.75 6.14 9.79
C LYS A 3 64.07 5.33 11.06
N SER A 4 63.16 4.58 11.69
CA SER A 4 62.09 3.69 11.18
C SER A 4 61.65 2.85 12.41
N ILE A 5 60.41 2.48 12.74
CA ILE A 5 59.50 1.46 12.15
C ILE A 5 58.62 1.01 13.34
N LEU A 6 57.32 1.24 13.28
CA LEU A 6 56.24 0.30 13.63
C LEU A 6 54.90 1.03 13.45
N ILE A 7 53.84 0.28 13.16
CA ILE A 7 52.45 0.71 12.86
C ILE A 7 52.21 0.96 11.37
N LEU A 8 52.14 -0.14 10.62
CA LEU A 8 51.55 -0.20 9.29
C LEU A 8 50.87 -1.56 9.12
N SER A 9 49.77 -1.79 9.85
CA SER A 9 48.93 -3.00 9.71
C SER A 9 47.49 -2.83 10.27
N LEU A 10 46.81 -1.71 10.05
CA LEU A 10 45.39 -1.58 10.49
C LEU A 10 44.52 -0.54 9.78
N ILE A 11 44.85 -0.15 8.54
CA ILE A 11 43.98 0.74 7.74
C ILE A 11 43.80 0.13 6.35
N PHE A 12 42.96 -0.91 6.28
CA PHE A 12 42.38 -1.43 5.03
C PHE A 12 41.05 -2.10 5.39
N CYS A 13 40.04 -1.27 5.72
CA CYS A 13 38.60 -1.59 5.67
C CYS A 13 37.81 -0.41 6.24
N CYS A 14 37.67 0.65 5.44
CA CYS A 14 36.59 1.65 5.46
C CYS A 14 37.02 2.79 4.54
N GLY A 15 36.36 2.92 3.39
CA GLY A 15 36.61 3.98 2.42
C GLY A 15 36.10 5.34 2.90
N LEU A 16 36.68 5.90 3.97
CA LEU A 16 36.52 7.31 4.27
C LEU A 16 37.45 8.10 3.35
N VAL A 17 36.87 8.62 2.26
CA VAL A 17 37.44 9.77 1.57
C VAL A 17 37.38 10.94 2.55
N VAL A 18 38.51 11.27 3.18
CA VAL A 18 38.65 12.53 3.91
C VAL A 18 38.66 13.64 2.88
N ARG A 19 37.47 14.14 2.51
CA ARG A 19 37.33 15.45 1.86
C ARG A 19 37.83 16.48 2.89
N THR A 20 38.95 17.12 2.59
CA THR A 20 39.44 18.26 3.34
C THR A 20 38.32 19.30 3.43
N VAL A 21 37.83 19.57 4.64
CA VAL A 21 36.85 20.63 4.91
C VAL A 21 37.50 21.96 4.55
N ARG A 22 37.27 22.44 3.32
CA ARG A 22 37.46 23.86 3.01
C ARG A 22 36.41 24.61 3.83
N ALA A 23 36.78 25.74 4.43
CA ALA A 23 35.78 26.68 4.92
C ALA A 23 34.85 27.02 3.73
N GLU A 24 33.60 26.59 3.79
CA GLU A 24 32.68 26.67 2.65
C GLU A 24 32.31 28.13 2.38
N GLN A 25 32.71 28.64 1.23
CA GLN A 25 32.37 29.98 0.74
C GLN A 25 31.05 29.93 -0.05
N ALA A 26 30.26 31.01 0.00
CA ALA A 26 29.08 31.16 -0.85
C ALA A 26 29.45 31.07 -2.34
N PRO A 27 28.58 30.47 -3.19
CA PRO A 27 28.85 30.37 -4.62
C PRO A 27 28.77 31.76 -5.25
N MET A 28 29.27 31.88 -6.48
CA MET A 28 29.09 33.12 -7.24
C MET A 28 27.60 33.39 -7.42
N PRO A 29 27.11 34.61 -7.14
CA PRO A 29 25.71 34.95 -7.35
C PRO A 29 25.40 35.02 -8.84
N THR A 30 24.19 34.58 -9.21
CA THR A 30 23.64 34.86 -10.53
C THR A 30 23.51 36.37 -10.73
N ARG A 31 23.47 36.80 -11.99
CA ARG A 31 23.41 38.21 -12.37
C ARG A 31 22.35 38.39 -13.42
N TRP A 32 21.75 39.56 -13.41
CA TRP A 32 20.84 39.99 -14.45
C TRP A 32 21.61 40.17 -15.76
N ILE A 33 21.36 39.28 -16.71
CA ILE A 33 21.87 39.36 -18.08
C ILE A 33 20.69 39.13 -19.02
N SER A 34 20.29 40.19 -19.73
CA SER A 34 19.23 40.12 -20.75
C SER A 34 19.82 40.29 -22.14
N SER A 35 19.16 39.70 -23.14
CA SER A 35 19.52 39.85 -24.57
C SER A 35 19.53 41.31 -25.04
N SER A 36 18.88 42.22 -24.32
CA SER A 36 18.83 43.67 -24.60
C SER A 36 19.73 44.53 -23.69
N HIS A 37 20.54 43.92 -22.80
CA HIS A 37 21.47 44.61 -21.89
C HIS A 37 20.84 45.75 -21.04
N LYS A 38 19.54 45.64 -20.71
CA LYS A 38 18.84 46.61 -19.85
C LYS A 38 19.05 46.29 -18.36
N VAL A 39 19.06 47.33 -17.52
CA VAL A 39 18.95 47.22 -16.05
C VAL A 39 17.65 46.49 -15.68
N LYS A 40 17.64 45.71 -14.58
CA LYS A 40 16.42 45.08 -14.06
C LYS A 40 15.34 46.15 -13.84
N PRO A 41 14.13 46.00 -14.40
CA PRO A 41 13.02 46.88 -14.08
C PRO A 41 12.70 46.83 -12.59
N LEU A 42 12.38 47.98 -12.00
CA LEU A 42 11.85 48.04 -10.64
C LEU A 42 10.34 47.83 -10.67
N HIS A 43 9.82 47.28 -9.59
CA HIS A 43 8.40 47.04 -9.40
C HIS A 43 7.73 48.28 -8.80
N ASP A 44 6.46 48.47 -9.10
CA ASP A 44 5.66 49.45 -8.38
C ASP A 44 5.33 48.92 -6.98
N GLY A 45 5.24 49.83 -5.99
CA GLY A 45 4.79 49.46 -4.66
C GLY A 45 3.34 48.98 -4.67
N VAL A 46 3.05 47.93 -3.90
CA VAL A 46 1.70 47.40 -3.73
C VAL A 46 1.14 47.96 -2.43
N LEU A 47 0.16 48.85 -2.52
CA LEU A 47 -0.44 49.51 -1.35
C LEU A 47 -1.13 48.49 -0.42
N ALA A 48 -0.92 48.68 0.88
CA ALA A 48 -1.43 47.79 1.91
C ALA A 48 -2.96 47.89 2.10
N ASP A 49 -3.51 46.71 2.42
CA ASP A 49 -4.67 46.49 3.26
C ASP A 49 -6.05 46.89 2.70
N SER A 50 -6.51 46.08 1.74
CA SER A 50 -7.93 45.92 1.47
C SER A 50 -8.42 44.59 2.04
N LYS A 51 -9.59 44.63 2.69
CA LYS A 51 -10.26 43.44 3.23
C LYS A 51 -10.33 42.36 2.16
N ILE A 52 -9.87 41.15 2.48
CA ILE A 52 -9.94 40.01 1.58
C ILE A 52 -11.38 39.55 1.37
N GLU A 53 -11.75 39.33 0.12
CA GLU A 53 -13.04 38.74 -0.27
C GLU A 53 -12.77 37.36 -0.88
N LEU A 54 -12.94 36.33 -0.04
CA LEU A 54 -12.90 34.93 -0.45
C LEU A 54 -14.29 34.31 -0.34
N LYS A 55 -14.69 33.60 -1.39
CA LYS A 55 -15.92 32.82 -1.40
C LYS A 55 -15.58 31.33 -1.33
N LEU A 56 -15.98 30.68 -0.24
CA LEU A 56 -15.84 29.23 -0.11
C LEU A 56 -16.70 28.53 -1.16
N VAL A 57 -16.07 27.69 -1.98
CA VAL A 57 -16.80 26.71 -2.80
C VAL A 57 -17.28 25.62 -1.85
N ALA A 58 -18.59 25.33 -1.86
CA ALA A 58 -19.23 24.38 -0.94
C ALA A 58 -18.37 23.11 -0.71
N PRO A 59 -18.34 22.57 0.53
CA PRO A 59 -17.35 21.56 0.90
C PRO A 59 -17.44 20.32 0.00
N GLN A 60 -16.44 20.12 -0.87
CA GLN A 60 -16.33 18.93 -1.70
C GLN A 60 -15.64 17.81 -0.91
N THR A 61 -16.26 16.63 -0.99
CA THR A 61 -15.87 15.31 -0.46
C THR A 61 -15.00 15.31 0.81
N ARG A 62 -15.66 15.32 1.99
CA ARG A 62 -15.18 14.43 3.06
C ARG A 62 -15.38 13.01 2.54
N THR A 63 -14.33 12.37 2.04
CA THR A 63 -14.37 10.93 1.78
C THR A 63 -14.64 10.19 3.11
N ALA A 64 -15.16 8.97 2.97
CA ALA A 64 -15.80 8.19 4.03
C ALA A 64 -15.08 8.27 5.40
N PRO A 65 -15.84 8.30 6.52
CA PRO A 65 -15.26 8.33 7.86
C PRO A 65 -14.33 7.13 8.05
N GLY A 66 -13.01 7.37 8.04
CA GLY A 66 -12.00 6.31 8.18
C GLY A 66 -10.63 6.57 7.55
N ARG A 67 -10.45 7.55 6.65
CA ARG A 67 -9.12 7.93 6.14
C ARG A 67 -8.46 8.96 7.08
N SER A 68 -7.23 8.68 7.53
CA SER A 68 -6.35 9.69 8.12
C SER A 68 -5.68 10.44 6.98
N PHE A 69 -5.89 11.75 6.87
CA PHE A 69 -5.22 12.59 5.87
C PHE A 69 -3.86 13.06 6.39
N SER A 70 -2.91 13.29 5.47
CA SER A 70 -1.56 13.80 5.75
C SER A 70 -1.55 15.31 6.04
N GLY A 71 -2.67 16.01 5.83
CA GLY A 71 -2.85 17.44 5.99
C GLY A 71 -3.85 18.02 4.98
N ARG A 72 -4.11 19.33 5.06
CA ARG A 72 -5.01 20.05 4.13
C ARG A 72 -4.23 20.87 3.11
N ILE A 73 -4.68 20.89 1.86
CA ILE A 73 -4.21 21.81 0.82
C ILE A 73 -5.31 22.82 0.47
N CYS A 74 -4.97 24.10 0.43
CA CYS A 74 -5.88 25.19 0.05
C CYS A 74 -5.70 25.56 -1.42
N LEU A 75 -6.78 25.53 -2.20
CA LEU A 75 -6.81 26.02 -3.57
C LEU A 75 -7.44 27.42 -3.59
N ILE A 76 -6.64 28.44 -3.86
CA ILE A 76 -7.11 29.82 -4.04
C ILE A 76 -7.22 30.09 -5.53
N VAL A 77 -8.44 30.17 -6.06
CA VAL A 77 -8.69 30.31 -7.49
C VAL A 77 -9.25 31.69 -7.79
N ASN A 78 -8.67 32.43 -8.73
CA ASN A 78 -9.24 33.70 -9.17
C ASN A 78 -10.66 33.48 -9.71
N SER A 79 -11.63 34.22 -9.16
CA SER A 79 -13.05 34.03 -9.46
C SER A 79 -13.39 34.29 -10.94
N ASN A 80 -12.61 35.13 -11.62
CA ASN A 80 -12.83 35.49 -13.03
C ASN A 80 -12.62 34.32 -13.99
N ILE A 81 -11.80 33.34 -13.63
CA ILE A 81 -11.47 32.19 -14.48
C ILE A 81 -12.14 30.89 -14.03
N TYR A 82 -12.64 30.84 -12.79
CA TYR A 82 -13.11 29.60 -12.16
C TYR A 82 -14.21 28.87 -12.94
N SER A 83 -15.18 29.60 -13.52
CA SER A 83 -16.27 28.95 -14.27
C SER A 83 -15.78 28.21 -15.51
N GLU A 84 -14.68 28.63 -16.11
CA GLU A 84 -14.12 28.02 -17.31
C GLU A 84 -13.26 26.79 -16.99
N ILE A 85 -12.64 26.75 -15.80
CA ILE A 85 -11.76 25.65 -15.36
C ILE A 85 -12.36 24.80 -14.22
N PHE A 86 -13.66 24.93 -13.94
CA PHE A 86 -14.35 24.25 -12.84
C PHE A 86 -14.11 22.74 -12.82
N THR A 87 -14.21 22.10 -13.98
CA THR A 87 -14.00 20.66 -14.14
C THR A 87 -12.60 20.25 -13.71
N GLN A 88 -11.60 21.03 -14.12
CA GLN A 88 -10.20 20.77 -13.83
C GLN A 88 -9.88 20.99 -12.35
N ILE A 89 -10.45 22.02 -11.72
CA ILE A 89 -10.28 22.25 -10.27
C ILE A 89 -10.88 21.10 -9.45
N ASN A 90 -12.05 20.58 -9.83
CA ASN A 90 -12.63 19.43 -9.13
C ASN A 90 -11.83 18.14 -9.35
N GLN A 91 -11.33 17.91 -10.57
CA GLN A 91 -10.44 16.77 -10.84
C GLN A 91 -9.18 16.89 -9.99
N TYR A 92 -8.53 18.06 -9.99
CA TYR A 92 -7.33 18.30 -9.20
C TYR A 92 -7.57 18.11 -7.69
N SER A 93 -8.73 18.55 -7.18
CA SER A 93 -9.13 18.27 -5.79
C SER A 93 -9.29 16.78 -5.49
N THR A 94 -9.79 16.01 -6.46
CA THR A 94 -9.94 14.54 -6.36
C THR A 94 -8.58 13.86 -6.38
N ASP A 95 -7.68 14.34 -7.24
CA ASP A 95 -6.31 13.86 -7.36
C ASP A 95 -5.55 14.05 -6.03
N LEU A 96 -5.61 15.25 -5.44
CA LEU A 96 -5.03 15.53 -4.11
C LEU A 96 -5.63 14.66 -3.00
N SER A 97 -6.93 14.37 -3.09
CA SER A 97 -7.60 13.44 -2.18
C SER A 97 -7.09 12.01 -2.32
N THR A 98 -6.71 11.61 -3.54
CA THR A 98 -6.11 10.31 -3.84
C THR A 98 -4.71 10.21 -3.25
N ASP A 99 -3.93 11.29 -3.30
CA ASP A 99 -2.61 11.40 -2.66
C ASP A 99 -2.65 11.45 -1.12
N GLY A 100 -3.84 11.56 -0.52
CA GLY A 100 -4.03 11.56 0.92
C GLY A 100 -4.08 12.94 1.58
N TYR A 101 -4.33 14.01 0.82
CA TYR A 101 -4.63 15.34 1.35
C TYR A 101 -6.14 15.59 1.37
N SER A 102 -6.63 16.36 2.34
CA SER A 102 -7.93 17.00 2.18
C SER A 102 -7.76 18.34 1.44
N THR A 103 -8.84 18.84 0.84
CA THR A 103 -8.81 20.07 0.08
C THR A 103 -9.84 21.08 0.57
N VAL A 104 -9.50 22.36 0.48
CA VAL A 104 -10.45 23.48 0.63
C VAL A 104 -10.27 24.42 -0.55
N ILE A 105 -11.37 24.88 -1.14
CA ILE A 105 -11.35 25.69 -2.36
C ILE A 105 -12.00 27.03 -2.07
N TYR A 106 -11.25 28.11 -2.25
CA TYR A 106 -11.74 29.48 -2.17
C TYR A 106 -11.66 30.15 -3.54
N LEU A 107 -12.71 30.88 -3.89
CA LEU A 107 -12.68 31.83 -4.99
C LEU A 107 -12.20 33.18 -4.46
N TYR A 108 -11.10 33.67 -5.01
CA TYR A 108 -10.59 35.00 -4.76
C TYR A 108 -11.35 36.01 -5.63
N GLU A 109 -12.06 36.95 -5.00
CA GLU A 109 -12.84 38.00 -5.69
C GLU A 109 -12.08 39.34 -5.67
N SER A 110 -11.58 39.74 -4.51
CA SER A 110 -10.81 40.97 -4.33
C SER A 110 -10.02 40.95 -3.01
N GLY A 111 -9.11 41.92 -2.81
CA GLY A 111 -8.39 42.12 -1.55
C GLY A 111 -6.86 42.18 -1.69
N GLY A 112 -6.19 42.37 -0.55
CA GLY A 112 -4.73 42.46 -0.48
C GLY A 112 -4.04 41.15 -0.08
N ALA A 113 -2.72 41.11 -0.26
CA ALA A 113 -1.89 39.98 0.11
C ALA A 113 -1.94 39.65 1.62
N GLU A 114 -1.92 40.67 2.50
CA GLU A 114 -2.01 40.48 3.96
C GLU A 114 -3.29 39.77 4.38
N GLY A 115 -4.44 40.19 3.83
CA GLY A 115 -5.72 39.55 4.13
C GLY A 115 -5.72 38.08 3.71
N LEU A 116 -5.15 37.76 2.53
CA LEU A 116 -5.01 36.37 2.08
C LEU A 116 -4.10 35.56 3.00
N ARG A 117 -2.94 36.11 3.41
CA ARG A 117 -2.03 35.44 4.35
C ARG A 117 -2.71 35.19 5.70
N GLY A 118 -3.50 36.13 6.19
CA GLY A 118 -4.32 35.97 7.40
C GLY A 118 -5.30 34.79 7.31
N GLU A 119 -5.96 34.61 6.16
CA GLU A 119 -6.86 33.45 5.94
C GLU A 119 -6.10 32.12 5.87
N LEU A 120 -4.91 32.09 5.26
CA LEU A 120 -4.06 30.90 5.27
C LEU A 120 -3.60 30.56 6.70
N SER A 121 -3.23 31.57 7.50
CA SER A 121 -2.90 31.42 8.92
C SER A 121 -4.07 30.83 9.73
N ASN A 122 -5.30 31.32 9.50
CA ASN A 122 -6.50 30.75 10.14
C ASN A 122 -6.72 29.27 9.80
N LEU A 123 -6.47 28.87 8.54
CA LEU A 123 -6.56 27.46 8.13
C LEU A 123 -5.47 26.61 8.79
N TYR A 124 -4.25 27.12 8.88
CA TYR A 124 -3.11 26.45 9.52
C TYR A 124 -3.40 26.11 10.99
N PHE A 125 -3.95 27.05 11.76
CA PHE A 125 -4.29 26.85 13.17
C PHE A 125 -5.62 26.11 13.42
N SER A 126 -6.29 25.64 12.37
CA SER A 126 -7.53 24.84 12.50
C SER A 126 -7.23 23.36 12.81
N THR A 127 -8.25 22.59 13.24
CA THR A 127 -8.08 21.19 13.70
C THR A 127 -7.47 20.24 12.68
N GLU A 128 -7.67 20.51 11.39
CA GLU A 128 -7.02 19.80 10.30
C GLU A 128 -6.05 20.78 9.62
N SER A 129 -4.83 20.87 10.16
CA SER A 129 -3.87 21.91 9.81
C SER A 129 -3.56 21.95 8.31
N LEU A 130 -3.31 23.17 7.81
CA LEU A 130 -2.89 23.43 6.45
C LEU A 130 -1.43 22.99 6.26
N VAL A 131 -1.12 22.30 5.16
CA VAL A 131 0.26 21.93 4.81
C VAL A 131 0.76 22.64 3.55
N GLY A 132 -0.15 23.18 2.74
CA GLY A 132 0.21 23.96 1.56
C GLY A 132 -0.96 24.70 0.92
N ALA A 133 -0.64 25.64 0.03
CA ALA A 133 -1.62 26.35 -0.78
C ALA A 133 -1.17 26.50 -2.24
N VAL A 134 -2.14 26.49 -3.15
CA VAL A 134 -1.93 26.70 -4.59
C VAL A 134 -2.69 27.95 -5.00
N LEU A 135 -1.97 28.95 -5.51
CA LEU A 135 -2.51 30.23 -5.96
C LEU A 135 -2.74 30.18 -7.48
N ILE A 136 -3.99 30.17 -7.93
CA ILE A 136 -4.38 29.87 -9.32
C ILE A 136 -4.98 31.10 -9.98
N GLY A 137 -4.34 31.56 -11.06
CA GLY A 137 -4.64 32.79 -11.77
C GLY A 137 -4.01 34.03 -11.14
N ASN A 138 -4.54 35.21 -11.49
CA ASN A 138 -4.06 36.48 -10.96
C ASN A 138 -4.47 36.69 -9.48
N ILE A 139 -3.69 36.12 -8.58
CA ILE A 139 -3.81 36.25 -7.12
C ILE A 139 -2.80 37.29 -6.63
N PRO A 140 -3.15 38.16 -5.64
CA PRO A 140 -2.26 39.19 -5.13
C PRO A 140 -0.90 38.64 -4.65
N HIS A 141 0.05 39.56 -4.52
CA HIS A 141 1.39 39.31 -3.99
C HIS A 141 1.93 40.60 -3.37
N ILE A 142 2.98 40.48 -2.57
CA ILE A 142 3.75 41.64 -2.10
C ILE A 142 5.00 41.83 -2.95
N ILE A 143 5.54 43.05 -2.93
CA ILE A 143 6.90 43.34 -3.38
C ILE A 143 7.78 43.48 -2.14
N TYR A 144 8.91 42.77 -2.12
CA TYR A 144 9.95 42.94 -1.11
C TYR A 144 11.13 43.69 -1.73
N GLU A 145 11.73 44.62 -1.00
CA GLU A 145 12.89 45.40 -1.43
C GLU A 145 14.04 45.35 -0.42
N MET A 146 15.27 45.38 -0.93
CA MET A 146 16.47 45.32 -0.09
C MET A 146 17.71 45.87 -0.80
N VAL A 147 18.72 46.22 -0.02
CA VAL A 147 20.07 46.45 -0.53
C VAL A 147 20.88 45.18 -0.33
N GLU A 148 21.29 44.58 -1.44
CA GLU A 148 22.08 43.37 -1.44
C GLU A 148 23.56 43.66 -1.24
N LYS A 149 24.25 42.77 -0.53
CA LYS A 149 25.72 42.76 -0.43
C LYS A 149 26.23 41.32 -0.53
N PHE A 150 26.72 40.96 -1.70
CA PHE A 150 27.40 39.68 -1.91
C PHE A 150 28.89 39.82 -1.57
N GLU A 151 29.44 38.88 -0.80
CA GLU A 151 30.85 38.95 -0.34
C GLU A 151 31.87 38.96 -1.47
N LEU A 152 31.51 38.41 -2.63
CA LEU A 152 32.35 38.32 -3.83
C LEU A 152 32.18 39.52 -4.79
N LEU A 153 31.30 40.47 -4.47
CA LEU A 153 31.06 41.67 -5.28
C LEU A 153 31.31 42.93 -4.44
N PRO A 154 32.18 43.86 -4.88
CA PRO A 154 32.53 45.05 -4.12
C PRO A 154 31.44 46.14 -4.12
N ILE A 155 30.22 45.82 -4.54
CA ILE A 155 29.12 46.77 -4.75
C ILE A 155 27.88 46.33 -3.98
N SER A 156 27.27 47.27 -3.27
CA SER A 156 25.92 47.11 -2.73
C SER A 156 24.92 47.60 -3.76
N GLU A 157 23.95 46.76 -4.10
CA GLU A 157 22.97 47.04 -5.15
C GLU A 157 21.55 46.94 -4.58
N TYR A 158 20.70 47.89 -4.93
CA TYR A 158 19.29 47.84 -4.62
C TYR A 158 18.59 46.81 -5.52
N GLU A 159 17.66 46.04 -4.96
CA GLU A 159 16.81 45.11 -5.69
C GLU A 159 15.42 45.02 -5.04
N ASP A 160 14.39 44.90 -5.87
CA ASP A 160 13.04 44.52 -5.48
C ASP A 160 12.55 43.29 -6.25
N PHE A 161 11.57 42.58 -5.70
CA PHE A 161 11.04 41.35 -6.28
C PHE A 161 9.68 40.96 -5.68
N PRO A 162 8.83 40.25 -6.44
CA PRO A 162 7.66 39.59 -5.87
C PRO A 162 8.09 38.48 -4.90
N CYS A 163 7.43 38.38 -3.74
CA CYS A 163 7.86 37.50 -2.65
C CYS A 163 6.72 36.59 -2.18
N ASP A 164 6.76 35.31 -2.58
CA ASP A 164 5.79 34.29 -2.16
C ASP A 164 6.14 33.63 -0.83
N ILE A 165 7.38 33.78 -0.33
CA ILE A 165 7.77 33.37 1.03
C ILE A 165 6.87 34.03 2.08
N PHE A 166 6.36 35.23 1.77
CA PHE A 166 5.33 35.91 2.55
C PHE A 166 4.12 35.01 2.87
N TYR A 167 3.63 34.22 1.92
CA TYR A 167 2.48 33.34 2.15
C TYR A 167 2.84 32.03 2.87
N MET A 168 4.12 31.72 2.98
CA MET A 168 4.63 30.51 3.62
C MET A 168 4.97 30.74 5.10
N ASP A 169 5.23 31.99 5.47
CA ASP A 169 5.50 32.47 6.82
C ASP A 169 4.22 33.09 7.43
N LEU A 170 3.52 32.28 8.21
CA LEU A 170 2.17 32.56 8.70
C LEU A 170 2.15 33.20 10.09
N ASP A 171 3.26 33.16 10.83
CA ASP A 171 3.39 33.71 12.17
C ASP A 171 4.56 34.71 12.35
N GLY A 172 5.34 34.97 11.29
CA GLY A 172 6.35 36.02 11.22
C GLY A 172 5.80 37.42 10.93
N GLY A 173 6.57 38.42 11.35
CA GLY A 173 6.29 39.84 11.13
C GLY A 173 6.83 40.32 9.79
N TRP A 174 6.04 41.10 9.05
CA TRP A 174 6.39 41.66 7.74
C TRP A 174 6.02 43.14 7.71
N TYR A 175 6.97 44.01 7.37
CA TYR A 175 6.79 45.46 7.46
C TYR A 175 7.43 46.23 6.28
N ASP A 176 6.78 47.34 5.91
CA ASP A 176 7.33 48.45 5.13
C ASP A 176 7.80 49.52 6.12
N CYS A 177 9.09 49.51 6.48
CA CYS A 177 9.66 50.41 7.49
C CYS A 177 10.36 51.64 6.89
N SER A 178 10.83 51.58 5.65
CA SER A 178 11.71 52.59 5.05
C SER A 178 11.08 53.22 3.81
N ASN A 179 10.92 54.55 3.85
CA ASN A 179 10.43 55.33 2.70
C ASN A 179 11.50 56.27 2.11
N SER A 180 12.77 56.00 2.42
CA SER A 180 13.91 56.82 2.00
C SER A 180 14.75 56.09 0.96
N TYR A 181 15.09 56.79 -0.12
CA TYR A 181 15.92 56.25 -1.21
C TYR A 181 17.11 55.42 -0.69
N PRO A 182 17.35 54.20 -1.22
CA PRO A 182 16.72 53.63 -2.41
C PRO A 182 15.34 52.99 -2.19
N TYR A 183 14.84 52.96 -0.95
CA TYR A 183 13.55 52.36 -0.58
C TYR A 183 12.34 53.23 -0.97
N SER A 184 11.17 52.61 -1.12
CA SER A 184 9.93 53.26 -1.56
C SER A 184 8.70 52.67 -0.87
N SER A 185 7.75 53.54 -0.52
CA SER A 185 6.50 53.11 0.14
C SER A 185 5.70 52.10 -0.70
N GLY A 186 5.07 51.15 0.00
CA GLY A 186 4.31 50.05 -0.59
C GLY A 186 5.18 48.84 -0.92
N LYS A 187 6.42 48.78 -0.43
CA LYS A 187 7.30 47.62 -0.55
C LYS A 187 7.79 47.20 0.82
N TYR A 188 7.76 45.90 1.07
CA TYR A 188 8.20 45.33 2.34
C TYR A 188 9.73 45.31 2.36
N ASP A 189 10.33 45.68 3.48
CA ASP A 189 11.79 45.72 3.62
C ASP A 189 12.29 44.99 4.87
N THR A 190 11.36 44.62 5.75
CA THR A 190 11.65 44.02 7.05
C THR A 190 10.81 42.77 7.27
N ARG A 191 11.48 41.69 7.68
CA ARG A 191 10.88 40.43 8.13
C ARG A 191 11.50 40.03 9.47
N ASP A 192 10.69 39.77 10.50
CA ASP A 192 11.14 39.40 11.84
C ASP A 192 10.22 38.35 12.51
N GLY A 193 10.41 38.10 13.81
CA GLY A 193 9.63 37.12 14.55
C GLY A 193 10.13 35.69 14.35
N ASN A 194 9.20 34.73 14.22
CA ASN A 194 9.52 33.39 13.75
C ASN A 194 9.72 33.44 12.22
N LEU A 195 10.82 32.86 11.74
CA LEU A 195 11.23 32.96 10.33
C LEU A 195 11.18 31.61 9.60
N ASP A 196 10.79 30.55 10.31
CA ASP A 196 10.51 29.27 9.66
C ASP A 196 9.25 29.41 8.78
N LEU A 197 9.13 28.54 7.79
CA LEU A 197 7.95 28.42 6.95
C LEU A 197 7.05 27.33 7.52
N GLU A 198 5.76 27.64 7.66
CA GLU A 198 4.74 26.73 8.17
C GLU A 198 4.11 25.89 7.06
N ILE A 199 3.93 26.48 5.88
CA ILE A 199 3.31 25.84 4.72
C ILE A 199 4.14 26.08 3.45
N TRP A 200 3.94 25.24 2.43
CA TRP A 200 4.47 25.52 1.10
C TRP A 200 3.42 26.26 0.29
N VAL A 201 3.86 27.16 -0.58
CA VAL A 201 2.97 27.83 -1.54
C VAL A 201 3.53 27.68 -2.95
N SER A 202 2.66 27.32 -3.89
CA SER A 202 2.98 27.35 -5.32
C SER A 202 2.00 28.21 -6.09
N ARG A 203 2.43 28.74 -7.23
CA ARG A 203 1.68 29.70 -8.02
C ARG A 203 1.47 29.21 -9.45
N MET A 204 0.28 29.44 -9.97
CA MET A 204 -0.13 29.20 -11.35
C MET A 204 -0.66 30.51 -11.94
N LYS A 205 0.23 31.50 -12.05
CA LYS A 205 -0.07 32.81 -12.65
C LYS A 205 0.23 32.74 -14.16
N THR A 206 -0.83 32.71 -14.96
CA THR A 206 -0.78 32.41 -16.40
C THR A 206 -1.39 33.50 -17.29
N ASP A 207 -2.00 34.53 -16.70
CA ASP A 207 -2.56 35.72 -17.35
C ASP A 207 -1.54 36.51 -18.21
N GLU A 208 -0.26 36.44 -17.86
CA GLU A 208 0.84 37.13 -18.55
C GLU A 208 1.66 36.22 -19.49
N LEU A 209 1.21 34.97 -19.71
CA LEU A 209 1.88 33.99 -20.59
C LEU A 209 1.32 34.01 -22.02
N THR A 210 1.27 35.21 -22.60
CA THR A 210 0.61 35.47 -23.89
C THR A 210 1.22 34.72 -25.07
N ALA A 211 2.48 34.30 -24.99
CA ALA A 211 3.16 33.57 -26.04
C ALA A 211 2.72 32.10 -26.19
N ILE A 212 2.03 31.53 -25.19
CA ILE A 212 1.63 30.11 -25.17
C ILE A 212 0.11 29.87 -25.15
N GLY A 213 -0.70 30.92 -25.12
CA GLY A 213 -2.15 30.80 -25.31
C GLY A 213 -2.97 31.72 -24.40
N ASN A 214 -4.27 31.42 -24.32
CA ASN A 214 -5.18 32.06 -23.38
C ASN A 214 -5.08 31.40 -21.99
N GLU A 215 -5.22 32.18 -20.92
CA GLU A 215 -5.11 31.73 -19.53
C GLU A 215 -5.94 30.47 -19.22
N THR A 216 -7.23 30.42 -19.58
CA THR A 216 -8.09 29.28 -19.22
C THR A 216 -7.78 28.03 -20.03
N GLU A 217 -7.33 28.20 -21.29
CA GLU A 217 -6.85 27.10 -22.14
C GLU A 217 -5.52 26.52 -21.61
N ILE A 218 -4.59 27.41 -21.21
CA ILE A 218 -3.31 27.05 -20.61
C ILE A 218 -3.55 26.22 -19.34
N LEU A 219 -4.37 26.71 -18.42
CA LEU A 219 -4.67 26.02 -17.16
C LEU A 219 -5.42 24.70 -17.42
N THR A 220 -6.35 24.68 -18.37
CA THR A 220 -7.06 23.45 -18.76
C THR A 220 -6.08 22.37 -19.23
N ASN A 221 -5.14 22.72 -20.12
CA ASN A 221 -4.11 21.80 -20.58
C ASN A 221 -3.22 21.36 -19.42
N TYR A 222 -2.77 22.29 -18.58
CA TYR A 222 -1.91 22.01 -17.45
C TYR A 222 -2.52 21.00 -16.47
N PHE A 223 -3.78 21.18 -16.06
CA PHE A 223 -4.43 20.24 -15.15
C PHE A 223 -4.62 18.85 -15.76
N ASN A 224 -4.84 18.76 -17.07
CA ASN A 224 -4.86 17.46 -17.76
C ASN A 224 -3.48 16.78 -17.74
N LYS A 225 -2.38 17.55 -17.93
CA LYS A 225 -1.01 17.03 -17.80
C LYS A 225 -0.73 16.54 -16.38
N ASN A 226 -1.14 17.33 -15.38
CA ASN A 226 -0.99 16.99 -13.97
C ASN A 226 -1.73 15.69 -13.63
N HIS A 227 -3.00 15.57 -13.98
CA HIS A 227 -3.79 14.36 -13.79
C HIS A 227 -3.16 13.14 -14.47
N ASN A 228 -2.72 13.30 -15.74
CA ASN A 228 -2.05 12.22 -16.46
C ASN A 228 -0.75 11.75 -15.78
N TYR A 229 0.01 12.63 -15.14
CA TYR A 229 1.19 12.23 -14.38
C TYR A 229 0.81 11.40 -13.15
N ARG A 230 -0.25 11.80 -12.43
CA ARG A 230 -0.74 11.09 -11.23
C ARG A 230 -1.30 9.71 -11.53
N GLU A 231 -1.99 9.57 -12.65
CA GLU A 231 -2.48 8.29 -13.16
C GLU A 231 -1.37 7.44 -13.81
N GLY A 232 -0.14 7.96 -13.92
CA GLY A 232 0.98 7.28 -14.57
C GLY A 232 0.92 7.26 -16.10
N ASN A 233 -0.03 7.96 -16.71
CA ASN A 233 -0.21 8.11 -18.16
C ASN A 233 0.80 9.09 -18.80
N LEU A 234 1.36 10.00 -18.01
CA LEU A 234 2.48 10.87 -18.41
C LEU A 234 3.74 10.45 -17.65
N SER A 235 4.69 9.84 -18.34
CA SER A 235 5.99 9.48 -17.77
C SER A 235 7.13 9.70 -18.75
N VAL A 236 8.30 9.98 -18.21
CA VAL A 236 9.57 10.13 -18.94
C VAL A 236 10.65 9.33 -18.24
N THR A 237 11.81 9.19 -18.88
CA THR A 237 12.95 8.47 -18.28
C THR A 237 13.38 9.15 -16.97
N ASN A 238 13.61 8.35 -15.92
CA ASN A 238 13.98 8.81 -14.57
C ASN A 238 15.44 9.29 -14.50
N ILE A 239 15.78 10.33 -15.26
CA ILE A 239 17.12 10.91 -15.37
C ILE A 239 17.05 12.40 -15.05
N ALA A 240 17.99 12.89 -14.24
CA ALA A 240 18.19 14.33 -14.05
C ALA A 240 19.38 14.84 -14.88
N LEU A 241 19.23 16.03 -15.45
CA LEU A 241 20.31 16.79 -16.08
C LEU A 241 20.85 17.82 -15.08
N VAL A 242 22.16 17.80 -14.82
CA VAL A 242 22.90 18.85 -14.12
C VAL A 242 23.69 19.64 -15.17
N TYR A 243 23.28 20.88 -15.44
CA TYR A 243 23.90 21.74 -16.46
C TYR A 243 24.40 23.05 -15.83
N ASN A 244 25.67 23.05 -15.42
CA ASN A 244 26.26 24.16 -14.67
C ASN A 244 27.23 24.94 -15.55
N ASP A 245 26.90 26.21 -15.82
CA ASP A 245 27.77 27.14 -16.52
C ASP A 245 29.12 27.30 -15.79
N ASP A 246 30.11 27.84 -16.50
CA ASP A 246 31.50 27.93 -16.03
C ASP A 246 31.69 28.48 -14.61
N PRO A 247 30.95 29.52 -14.17
CA PRO A 247 31.06 30.03 -12.80
C PRO A 247 30.73 29.00 -11.71
N TRP A 248 29.98 27.94 -12.03
CA TRP A 248 29.50 26.92 -11.08
C TRP A 248 29.93 25.49 -11.44
N ALA A 249 30.79 25.31 -12.45
CA ALA A 249 31.28 24.00 -12.88
C ALA A 249 31.84 23.15 -11.73
N TYR A 250 32.50 23.79 -10.75
CA TYR A 250 33.08 23.14 -9.57
C TYR A 250 32.05 22.51 -8.62
N MET A 251 30.77 22.88 -8.74
CA MET A 251 29.67 22.35 -7.92
C MET A 251 29.00 21.14 -8.54
N GLY A 252 29.28 20.83 -9.82
CA GLY A 252 28.52 19.83 -10.56
C GLY A 252 28.54 18.44 -9.95
N GLU A 253 29.69 17.99 -9.42
CA GLU A 253 29.78 16.68 -8.75
C GLU A 253 28.85 16.62 -7.54
N ASP A 254 28.85 17.66 -6.70
CA ASP A 254 27.99 17.74 -5.52
C ASP A 254 26.51 17.83 -5.92
N ASP A 255 26.17 18.63 -6.94
CA ASP A 255 24.80 18.75 -7.45
C ASP A 255 24.28 17.42 -8.02
N ALA A 256 25.12 16.68 -8.75
CA ALA A 256 24.80 15.35 -9.26
C ALA A 256 24.61 14.34 -8.13
N ASP A 257 25.50 14.32 -7.13
CA ASP A 257 25.38 13.45 -5.96
C ASP A 257 24.08 13.71 -5.19
N TYR A 258 23.65 14.98 -5.07
CA TYR A 258 22.40 15.31 -4.39
C TYR A 258 21.18 14.77 -5.14
N MET A 259 21.17 14.85 -6.47
CA MET A 259 20.09 14.34 -7.31
C MET A 259 20.04 12.82 -7.37
N GLN A 260 21.16 12.13 -7.20
CA GLN A 260 21.18 10.66 -7.13
C GLN A 260 20.40 10.08 -5.93
N GLN A 261 19.99 10.93 -4.98
CA GLN A 261 19.04 10.54 -3.94
C GLN A 261 17.62 10.28 -4.48
N VAL A 262 17.26 10.90 -5.61
CA VAL A 262 15.94 10.80 -6.26
C VAL A 262 16.04 10.02 -7.57
N TYR A 263 17.12 10.20 -8.32
CA TYR A 263 17.29 9.69 -9.68
C TYR A 263 18.32 8.56 -9.75
N ASP A 264 18.04 7.53 -10.52
CA ASP A 264 19.00 6.43 -10.76
C ASP A 264 20.21 6.90 -11.56
N ASN A 265 20.02 7.87 -12.46
CA ASN A 265 21.08 8.40 -13.31
C ASN A 265 21.02 9.93 -13.37
N THR A 266 22.19 10.54 -13.31
CA THR A 266 22.37 11.98 -13.50
C THR A 266 23.32 12.23 -14.66
N VAL A 267 22.91 13.03 -15.63
CA VAL A 267 23.78 13.51 -16.71
C VAL A 267 24.36 14.85 -16.29
N MET A 268 25.68 14.91 -16.09
CA MET A 268 26.37 16.12 -15.65
C MET A 268 27.15 16.76 -16.81
N ILE A 269 26.90 18.04 -17.08
CA ILE A 269 27.61 18.86 -18.05
C ILE A 269 28.09 20.13 -17.34
N THR A 270 29.41 20.25 -17.18
CA THR A 270 30.07 21.31 -16.39
C THR A 270 31.32 21.88 -17.07
N ASN A 271 31.68 21.38 -18.25
CA ASN A 271 32.90 21.80 -18.93
C ASN A 271 32.66 23.01 -19.84
N TRP A 272 33.65 23.91 -19.90
CA TRP A 272 33.63 25.14 -20.71
C TRP A 272 33.18 24.98 -22.15
N ASN A 273 33.64 23.93 -22.84
CA ASN A 273 33.26 23.69 -24.24
C ASN A 273 31.92 22.94 -24.38
N GLY A 274 31.35 22.43 -23.28
CA GLY A 274 30.09 21.70 -23.25
C GLY A 274 28.91 22.56 -22.84
N THR A 275 29.09 23.56 -21.99
CA THR A 275 28.02 24.46 -21.54
C THR A 275 27.80 25.62 -22.50
N THR A 276 27.15 25.35 -23.63
CA THR A 276 26.80 26.37 -24.63
C THR A 276 25.30 26.48 -24.84
N ALA A 277 24.82 27.63 -25.33
CA ALA A 277 23.41 27.79 -25.65
C ALA A 277 22.98 26.84 -26.79
N ASP A 278 23.86 26.57 -27.76
CA ASP A 278 23.58 25.66 -28.86
C ASP A 278 23.45 24.20 -28.41
N ASP A 279 24.33 23.74 -27.51
CA ASP A 279 24.20 22.40 -26.93
C ASP A 279 22.92 22.29 -26.10
N TYR A 280 22.66 23.26 -25.23
CA TYR A 280 21.47 23.26 -24.39
C TYR A 280 20.19 23.19 -25.22
N LYS A 281 20.06 24.05 -26.24
CA LYS A 281 18.85 24.15 -27.08
C LYS A 281 18.63 22.95 -27.98
N ASN A 282 19.70 22.40 -28.55
CA ASN A 282 19.56 21.39 -29.61
C ASN A 282 19.73 19.96 -29.09
N ASN A 283 20.44 19.77 -27.98
CA ASN A 283 20.75 18.45 -27.42
C ASN A 283 20.12 18.21 -26.05
N ARG A 284 19.96 19.23 -25.20
CA ARG A 284 19.49 19.03 -23.81
C ARG A 284 17.99 19.23 -23.65
N LEU A 285 17.45 20.35 -24.12
CA LEU A 285 16.01 20.64 -24.06
C LEU A 285 15.16 19.62 -24.82
N THR A 286 15.70 19.02 -25.86
CA THR A 286 15.00 18.03 -26.72
C THR A 286 15.14 16.59 -26.21
N SER A 287 15.98 16.36 -25.20
CA SER A 287 16.23 15.04 -24.60
C SER A 287 15.20 14.66 -23.54
N ASP A 288 15.16 13.37 -23.21
CA ASP A 288 14.19 12.80 -22.27
C ASP A 288 14.74 12.80 -20.83
N TYR A 289 14.64 13.94 -20.16
CA TYR A 289 14.95 14.08 -18.74
C TYR A 289 13.66 14.19 -17.93
N GLN A 290 13.65 13.70 -16.69
CA GLN A 290 12.58 14.00 -15.74
C GLN A 290 12.81 15.38 -15.09
N LEU A 291 14.06 15.68 -14.71
CA LEU A 291 14.47 16.97 -14.14
C LEU A 291 15.54 17.63 -15.00
N ILE A 292 15.34 18.89 -15.33
CA ILE A 292 16.38 19.77 -15.86
C ILE A 292 16.81 20.74 -14.76
N PHE A 293 18.05 20.63 -14.31
CA PHE A 293 18.67 21.55 -13.37
C PHE A 293 19.73 22.38 -14.08
N ILE A 294 19.65 23.69 -13.90
CA ILE A 294 20.61 24.63 -14.48
C ILE A 294 21.20 25.53 -13.40
N ARG A 295 22.50 25.83 -13.51
CA ARG A 295 23.14 26.98 -12.85
C ARG A 295 23.71 27.90 -13.93
N SER A 296 23.13 29.08 -14.08
CA SER A 296 23.48 30.04 -15.14
C SER A 296 23.11 31.47 -14.75
N HIS A 297 23.67 32.46 -15.44
CA HIS A 297 23.14 33.82 -15.37
C HIS A 297 21.83 33.94 -16.16
N GLY A 298 21.00 34.95 -15.87
CA GLY A 298 19.71 35.07 -16.53
C GLY A 298 18.95 36.36 -16.23
N SER A 299 17.69 36.38 -16.63
CA SER A 299 16.72 37.46 -16.48
C SER A 299 15.30 36.85 -16.38
N GLY A 300 14.28 37.69 -16.23
CA GLY A 300 12.86 37.29 -16.27
C GLY A 300 12.48 36.30 -17.38
N THR A 301 12.98 36.51 -18.59
CA THR A 301 12.55 35.77 -19.79
C THR A 301 13.65 34.92 -20.43
N SER A 302 14.83 34.83 -19.82
CA SER A 302 15.97 34.13 -20.43
C SER A 302 17.01 33.68 -19.40
N HIS A 303 17.76 32.65 -19.75
CA HIS A 303 19.02 32.32 -19.11
C HIS A 303 20.10 32.20 -20.18
N GLY A 304 21.35 31.91 -19.83
CA GLY A 304 22.37 31.73 -20.85
C GLY A 304 23.74 31.36 -20.31
N PHE A 305 24.64 31.14 -21.26
CA PHE A 305 25.95 30.58 -21.01
C PHE A 305 27.03 31.45 -21.65
N TYR A 306 28.19 31.49 -21.02
CA TYR A 306 29.37 32.09 -21.62
C TYR A 306 29.99 31.09 -22.61
N THR A 307 30.18 31.51 -23.86
CA THR A 307 30.91 30.70 -24.86
C THR A 307 32.41 31.01 -24.88
N ASN A 308 32.76 32.17 -24.35
CA ASN A 308 34.11 32.58 -24.01
C ASN A 308 34.03 33.63 -22.88
N ILE A 309 35.17 34.14 -22.38
CA ILE A 309 35.23 35.12 -21.28
C ILE A 309 34.49 36.46 -21.54
N THR A 310 34.03 36.72 -22.77
CA THR A 310 33.37 37.98 -23.17
C THR A 310 32.02 37.81 -23.86
N THR A 311 31.64 36.60 -24.30
CA THR A 311 30.45 36.39 -25.15
C THR A 311 29.41 35.55 -24.43
N PHE A 312 28.29 36.19 -24.09
CA PHE A 312 27.12 35.54 -23.49
C PHE A 312 26.09 35.19 -24.57
N GLN A 313 25.59 33.96 -24.56
CA GLN A 313 24.53 33.49 -25.44
C GLN A 313 23.30 33.11 -24.64
N SER A 314 22.15 33.67 -25.01
CA SER A 314 20.89 33.42 -24.32
C SER A 314 20.13 32.20 -24.85
N VAL A 315 19.40 31.58 -23.93
CA VAL A 315 18.28 30.67 -24.15
C VAL A 315 17.05 31.35 -23.58
N THR A 316 16.08 31.65 -24.43
CA THR A 316 14.90 32.46 -24.08
C THR A 316 13.67 31.58 -23.86
N TYR A 317 12.63 32.14 -23.25
CA TYR A 317 11.32 31.49 -23.15
C TYR A 317 10.82 30.96 -24.51
N SER A 318 11.03 31.70 -25.61
CA SER A 318 10.68 31.28 -26.96
C SER A 318 11.44 30.03 -27.44
N ASP A 319 12.66 29.79 -26.95
CA ASP A 319 13.38 28.54 -27.22
C ASP A 319 12.66 27.37 -26.52
N TYR A 320 12.22 27.54 -25.26
CA TYR A 320 11.44 26.51 -24.56
C TYR A 320 10.09 26.24 -25.25
N ILE A 321 9.45 27.27 -25.82
CA ILE A 321 8.22 27.09 -26.62
C ILE A 321 8.52 26.28 -27.89
N SER A 322 9.53 26.68 -28.64
CA SER A 322 9.83 26.05 -29.94
C SER A 322 10.40 24.64 -29.83
N LYS A 323 11.08 24.31 -28.72
CA LYS A 323 11.72 23.00 -28.51
C LYS A 323 10.81 21.96 -27.88
N ASN A 324 9.69 22.37 -27.26
CA ASN A 324 8.74 21.48 -26.58
C ASN A 324 9.41 20.44 -25.67
N PRO A 325 10.10 20.88 -24.60
CA PRO A 325 10.84 19.95 -23.76
C PRO A 325 9.95 18.87 -23.14
N LYS A 326 10.53 17.68 -23.02
CA LYS A 326 9.86 16.54 -22.37
C LYS A 326 9.98 16.54 -20.86
N ALA A 327 10.81 17.41 -20.30
CA ALA A 327 11.05 17.44 -18.87
C ALA A 327 9.81 17.87 -18.07
N LEU A 328 9.65 17.21 -16.91
CA LEU A 328 8.53 17.42 -16.00
C LEU A 328 8.87 18.50 -14.97
N PHE A 329 10.12 18.52 -14.51
CA PHE A 329 10.58 19.38 -13.43
C PHE A 329 11.75 20.24 -13.86
N TYR A 330 11.81 21.47 -13.35
CA TYR A 330 12.86 22.43 -13.67
C TYR A 330 13.39 23.09 -12.40
N SER A 331 14.70 22.98 -12.16
CA SER A 331 15.40 23.74 -11.14
C SER A 331 16.19 24.86 -11.80
N LEU A 332 15.69 26.09 -11.62
CA LEU A 332 16.19 27.28 -12.29
C LEU A 332 17.05 28.11 -11.34
N PHE A 333 18.33 27.75 -11.20
CA PHE A 333 19.32 28.65 -10.62
C PHE A 333 19.74 29.68 -11.68
N ALA A 334 18.82 30.59 -11.98
CA ALA A 334 18.98 31.68 -12.92
C ALA A 334 18.31 32.94 -12.33
N CYS A 335 18.99 34.08 -12.45
CA CYS A 335 18.50 35.34 -11.89
C CYS A 335 17.11 35.69 -12.47
N SER A 336 16.14 35.93 -11.58
CA SER A 336 14.77 36.34 -11.92
C SER A 336 13.99 35.41 -12.84
N GLY A 337 14.42 34.16 -13.04
CA GLY A 337 13.71 33.22 -13.92
C GLY A 337 12.29 32.87 -13.46
N GLU A 338 11.98 33.08 -12.18
CA GLU A 338 10.65 32.89 -11.59
C GLU A 338 9.95 34.21 -11.23
N ASP A 339 10.39 35.33 -11.81
CA ASP A 339 9.69 36.61 -11.64
C ASP A 339 8.38 36.60 -12.44
N TYR A 340 7.32 36.11 -11.82
CA TYR A 340 5.99 35.92 -12.42
C TYR A 340 5.26 37.23 -12.73
N THR A 341 5.84 38.39 -12.42
CA THR A 341 5.30 39.70 -12.81
C THR A 341 5.77 40.12 -14.20
N ILE A 342 6.75 39.41 -14.77
CA ILE A 342 7.28 39.66 -16.10
C ILE A 342 6.48 38.82 -17.12
N GLY A 343 6.03 39.47 -18.20
CA GLY A 343 5.36 38.80 -19.32
C GLY A 343 6.23 37.69 -19.92
N ASP A 344 5.60 36.52 -20.14
CA ASP A 344 6.25 35.30 -20.64
C ASP A 344 7.50 34.87 -19.83
N TYR A 345 7.46 35.04 -18.50
CA TYR A 345 8.55 34.64 -17.63
C TYR A 345 8.98 33.18 -17.84
N LEU A 346 10.26 32.92 -17.58
CA LEU A 346 10.92 31.67 -17.93
C LEU A 346 10.26 30.46 -17.26
N GLY A 347 10.10 30.48 -15.94
CA GLY A 347 9.49 29.38 -15.16
C GLY A 347 8.09 29.00 -15.66
N GLY A 348 7.21 30.00 -15.80
CA GLY A 348 5.84 29.80 -16.29
C GLY A 348 5.80 29.19 -17.70
N THR A 349 6.67 29.66 -18.59
CA THR A 349 6.76 29.09 -19.95
C THR A 349 7.24 27.63 -19.93
N THR A 350 8.15 27.26 -19.02
CA THR A 350 8.61 25.86 -18.92
C THR A 350 7.53 24.91 -18.43
N VAL A 351 6.67 25.36 -17.52
CA VAL A 351 5.65 24.55 -16.86
C VAL A 351 4.36 24.51 -17.69
N PHE A 352 3.89 25.67 -18.14
CA PHE A 352 2.54 25.82 -18.68
C PHE A 352 2.47 25.71 -20.21
N ASN A 353 3.59 25.55 -20.93
CA ASN A 353 3.57 25.32 -22.37
C ASN A 353 2.67 24.08 -22.70
N PRO A 354 1.61 24.25 -23.50
CA PRO A 354 0.64 23.17 -23.75
C PRO A 354 1.18 22.03 -24.62
N ASN A 355 2.32 22.27 -25.29
CA ASN A 355 2.99 21.30 -26.15
C ASN A 355 4.19 20.63 -25.47
N ALA A 356 4.46 20.95 -24.20
CA ALA A 356 5.55 20.42 -23.39
C ALA A 356 5.03 19.73 -22.12
N ASN A 357 5.88 18.98 -21.43
CA ASN A 357 5.44 18.15 -20.30
C ASN A 357 5.58 18.80 -18.91
N GLY A 358 6.01 20.05 -18.82
CA GLY A 358 6.30 20.68 -17.53
C GLY A 358 5.15 20.62 -16.52
N LEU A 359 5.50 20.37 -15.27
CA LEU A 359 4.59 20.22 -14.12
C LEU A 359 4.95 21.17 -12.97
N LEU A 360 6.24 21.38 -12.72
CA LEU A 360 6.69 22.32 -11.70
C LEU A 360 8.08 22.86 -12.02
N SER A 361 8.29 24.16 -11.80
CA SER A 361 9.60 24.78 -11.73
C SER A 361 9.82 25.47 -10.39
N TRP A 362 11.08 25.53 -9.95
CA TRP A 362 11.47 26.34 -8.81
C TRP A 362 12.77 27.09 -9.08
N GLY A 363 12.84 28.32 -8.60
CA GLY A 363 13.92 29.25 -8.89
C GLY A 363 13.70 30.57 -8.16
N SER A 364 14.42 31.61 -8.56
CA SER A 364 14.35 32.92 -7.90
C SER A 364 13.69 33.99 -8.79
N ALA A 365 12.86 34.85 -8.20
CA ALA A 365 12.36 36.10 -8.79
C ALA A 365 13.40 37.25 -8.75
N LYS A 366 14.53 37.02 -8.10
CA LYS A 366 15.63 37.99 -7.93
C LYS A 366 16.99 37.36 -8.25
N LYS A 367 18.09 38.06 -7.95
CA LYS A 367 19.42 37.43 -7.96
C LYS A 367 19.52 36.30 -6.93
N GLY A 368 20.33 35.29 -7.22
CA GLY A 368 20.48 34.11 -6.37
C GLY A 368 19.75 32.91 -6.92
N GLY A 369 19.36 32.00 -6.02
CA GLY A 369 18.79 30.71 -6.36
C GLY A 369 19.03 29.66 -5.26
N MET A 370 18.45 28.48 -5.44
CA MET A 370 18.60 27.37 -4.51
C MET A 370 20.06 26.90 -4.42
N TRP A 371 20.61 26.93 -3.21
CA TRP A 371 21.90 26.34 -2.89
C TRP A 371 21.75 25.61 -1.55
N LYS A 372 22.59 24.60 -1.29
CA LYS A 372 22.43 23.59 -0.22
C LYS A 372 21.26 22.61 -0.46
N ASP A 373 21.07 22.25 -1.72
CA ASP A 373 19.94 21.51 -2.28
C ASP A 373 19.84 20.06 -1.76
N TYR A 374 20.92 19.55 -1.14
CA TYR A 374 20.95 18.20 -0.59
C TYR A 374 19.79 17.91 0.37
N LYS A 375 19.38 18.88 1.20
CA LYS A 375 18.26 18.74 2.16
C LYS A 375 16.92 18.67 1.45
N PHE A 376 16.77 19.39 0.34
CA PHE A 376 15.59 19.34 -0.53
C PHE A 376 15.47 17.94 -1.15
N TYR A 377 16.48 17.48 -1.89
CA TYR A 377 16.43 16.17 -2.56
C TYR A 377 16.37 15.00 -1.57
N ARG A 378 17.03 15.10 -0.42
CA ARG A 378 16.94 14.09 0.65
C ARG A 378 15.51 13.97 1.19
N THR A 379 14.80 15.08 1.32
CA THR A 379 13.41 15.08 1.79
C THR A 379 12.47 14.56 0.71
N ALA A 380 12.73 14.87 -0.56
CA ALA A 380 11.89 14.48 -1.69
C ALA A 380 12.07 13.00 -2.08
N ALA A 381 13.28 12.44 -1.94
CA ALA A 381 13.65 11.06 -2.26
C ALA A 381 12.66 9.99 -1.76
N PRO A 382 12.15 10.01 -0.50
CA PRO A 382 11.17 9.04 -0.04
C PRO A 382 9.74 9.26 -0.57
N GLY A 383 9.55 10.05 -1.64
CA GLY A 383 8.24 10.35 -2.20
C GLY A 383 7.49 11.48 -1.48
N ALA A 384 8.19 12.34 -0.73
CA ALA A 384 7.57 13.55 -0.20
C ALA A 384 7.23 14.50 -1.36
N SER A 385 6.18 15.31 -1.19
CA SER A 385 5.88 16.37 -2.14
C SER A 385 7.05 17.35 -2.25
N ILE A 386 7.23 17.92 -3.44
CA ILE A 386 8.27 18.92 -3.69
C ILE A 386 8.10 20.14 -2.77
N GLY A 387 6.86 20.54 -2.47
CA GLY A 387 6.56 21.61 -1.53
C GLY A 387 7.01 21.31 -0.10
N LYS A 388 6.82 20.07 0.38
CA LYS A 388 7.36 19.65 1.68
C LYS A 388 8.88 19.68 1.69
N ALA A 389 9.52 19.21 0.61
CA ALA A 389 10.96 19.27 0.45
C ALA A 389 11.50 20.71 0.44
N PHE A 390 10.73 21.65 -0.14
CA PHE A 390 11.04 23.07 -0.14
C PHE A 390 11.06 23.68 1.26
N ILE A 391 10.02 23.46 2.08
CA ILE A 391 9.97 23.95 3.48
C ILE A 391 11.16 23.40 4.28
N GLU A 392 11.39 22.09 4.21
CA GLU A 392 12.45 21.42 4.95
C GLU A 392 13.85 21.92 4.57
N TRP A 393 14.04 22.28 3.30
CA TRP A 393 15.26 22.95 2.85
C TRP A 393 15.34 24.40 3.32
N PHE A 394 14.27 25.18 3.15
CA PHE A 394 14.27 26.61 3.51
C PHE A 394 14.52 26.80 5.00
N ASN A 395 13.80 26.09 5.87
CA ASN A 395 13.94 26.19 7.33
C ASN A 395 15.34 25.73 7.77
N TYR A 396 15.90 24.71 7.09
CA TYR A 396 17.27 24.29 7.32
C TYR A 396 18.27 25.41 7.00
N VAL A 397 18.17 26.05 5.84
CA VAL A 397 19.10 27.14 5.49
C VAL A 397 18.82 28.42 6.29
N GLN A 398 17.58 28.69 6.67
CA GLN A 398 17.18 29.78 7.56
C GLN A 398 17.83 29.64 8.94
N PHE A 399 17.87 28.43 9.49
CA PHE A 399 18.48 28.17 10.79
C PHE A 399 20.01 28.26 10.76
N TYR A 400 20.66 27.58 9.80
CA TYR A 400 22.13 27.48 9.77
C TYR A 400 22.83 28.65 9.06
N TRP A 401 22.12 29.38 8.19
CA TRP A 401 22.68 30.41 7.31
C TRP A 401 21.83 31.68 7.29
N SER A 402 21.25 32.05 8.44
CA SER A 402 20.32 33.18 8.60
C SER A 402 20.80 34.51 7.99
N SER A 403 22.11 34.79 8.00
CA SER A 403 22.67 36.00 7.38
C SER A 403 22.67 35.98 5.85
N TYR A 404 22.58 34.80 5.23
CA TYR A 404 22.51 34.60 3.79
C TYR A 404 21.07 34.53 3.28
N THR A 405 20.12 34.12 4.12
CA THR A 405 18.74 33.84 3.70
C THR A 405 18.04 35.00 2.99
N PRO A 406 18.06 36.25 3.49
CA PRO A 406 17.40 37.36 2.80
C PRO A 406 17.91 37.57 1.37
N ARG A 407 19.24 37.55 1.21
CA ARG A 407 19.91 37.85 -0.07
C ARG A 407 19.90 36.69 -1.07
N TRP A 408 19.76 35.44 -0.63
CA TRP A 408 19.76 34.29 -1.54
C TRP A 408 18.39 33.68 -1.79
N TRP A 409 17.52 33.65 -0.78
CA TRP A 409 16.38 32.74 -0.77
C TRP A 409 15.01 33.42 -0.58
N TYR A 410 14.93 34.71 -0.23
CA TYR A 410 13.60 35.37 -0.05
C TYR A 410 12.80 35.48 -1.34
N GLY A 411 13.44 35.53 -2.50
CA GLY A 411 12.72 35.53 -3.78
C GLY A 411 12.53 34.14 -4.37
N MET A 412 12.65 33.06 -3.59
CA MET A 412 12.38 31.71 -4.11
C MET A 412 10.88 31.52 -4.36
N VAL A 413 10.55 30.97 -5.53
CA VAL A 413 9.18 30.76 -6.01
C VAL A 413 9.06 29.35 -6.57
N MET A 414 7.91 28.73 -6.38
CA MET A 414 7.51 27.47 -7.01
C MET A 414 6.34 27.73 -7.97
N THR A 415 6.54 27.45 -9.25
CA THR A 415 5.55 27.67 -10.31
C THR A 415 4.98 26.33 -10.78
N GLY A 416 3.67 26.12 -10.65
CA GLY A 416 2.99 24.85 -10.92
C GLY A 416 2.45 24.16 -9.67
N ASP A 417 2.48 22.83 -9.63
CA ASP A 417 1.94 22.00 -8.54
C ASP A 417 3.05 21.42 -7.66
N ALA A 418 3.23 22.02 -6.48
CA ALA A 418 4.23 21.57 -5.51
C ALA A 418 3.78 20.39 -4.64
N SER A 419 2.54 19.91 -4.75
CA SER A 419 2.08 18.70 -4.06
C SER A 419 2.61 17.41 -4.70
N LEU A 420 3.09 17.48 -5.94
CA LEU A 420 3.67 16.34 -6.66
C LEU A 420 4.95 15.84 -5.98
N PRO A 421 5.12 14.52 -5.83
CA PRO A 421 6.43 13.92 -5.58
C PRO A 421 7.21 13.72 -6.89
N PHE A 422 8.53 13.62 -6.79
CA PHE A 422 9.32 12.96 -7.85
C PHE A 422 8.91 11.48 -7.89
N ARG A 423 8.63 10.93 -9.07
CA ARG A 423 7.93 9.65 -9.26
C ARG A 423 8.37 8.56 -8.26
N SER A 424 7.45 8.12 -7.42
CA SER A 424 7.72 7.09 -6.41
C SER A 424 7.78 5.67 -7.01
N PRO A 425 8.60 4.77 -6.45
CA PRO A 425 8.67 3.39 -6.92
C PRO A 425 7.33 2.67 -6.83
N SER A 426 6.98 1.87 -7.84
CA SER A 426 5.88 0.91 -7.75
C SER A 426 6.26 -0.34 -6.94
N THR A 427 7.56 -0.54 -6.69
CA THR A 427 8.09 -1.63 -5.87
C THR A 427 9.21 -1.14 -4.97
N TYR A 428 9.10 -1.44 -3.69
CA TYR A 428 10.10 -1.20 -2.65
C TYR A 428 10.72 -2.54 -2.25
N TYR A 429 12.04 -2.59 -2.18
CA TYR A 429 12.81 -3.80 -1.93
C TYR A 429 13.28 -3.81 -0.48
N VAL A 430 13.18 -4.96 0.17
CA VAL A 430 13.63 -5.16 1.56
C VAL A 430 14.60 -6.31 1.63
N SER A 431 15.83 -6.07 2.09
CA SER A 431 16.86 -7.08 2.28
C SER A 431 17.70 -6.77 3.50
N LYS A 432 17.96 -7.78 4.34
CA LYS A 432 18.83 -7.61 5.52
C LYS A 432 20.24 -7.13 5.17
N ASN A 433 20.68 -7.37 3.93
CA ASN A 433 21.97 -6.96 3.39
C ASN A 433 21.84 -5.80 2.38
N GLY A 434 20.66 -5.18 2.28
CA GLY A 434 20.43 -4.02 1.43
C GLY A 434 21.21 -2.80 1.90
N GLY A 435 21.47 -1.86 0.98
CA GLY A 435 22.21 -0.64 1.28
C GLY A 435 21.48 0.33 2.21
N ASN A 436 20.18 0.14 2.46
CA ASN A 436 19.32 1.06 3.20
C ASN A 436 19.35 2.48 2.61
N ILE A 437 19.28 2.56 1.28
CA ILE A 437 19.35 3.80 0.51
C ILE A 437 17.97 4.07 -0.07
N ILE A 438 17.35 5.16 0.34
CA ILE A 438 16.07 5.63 -0.22
C ILE A 438 16.26 5.86 -1.73
N PRO A 439 15.30 5.49 -2.60
CA PRO A 439 13.92 5.13 -2.29
C PRO A 439 13.63 3.63 -2.15
N PHE A 440 14.66 2.79 -1.96
CA PHE A 440 14.53 1.32 -1.88
C PHE A 440 13.96 0.68 -3.16
N ASP A 441 14.19 1.26 -4.33
CA ASP A 441 13.68 0.82 -5.64
C ASP A 441 14.49 -0.31 -6.32
N SER A 442 15.51 -0.84 -5.63
CA SER A 442 16.34 -1.95 -6.12
C SER A 442 16.94 -2.75 -4.96
N TRP A 443 17.42 -3.96 -5.23
CA TRP A 443 18.08 -4.81 -4.22
C TRP A 443 19.31 -4.16 -3.59
N THR A 444 20.11 -3.43 -4.37
CA THR A 444 21.29 -2.71 -3.86
C THR A 444 20.88 -1.60 -2.89
N LYS A 445 19.79 -0.90 -3.19
CA LYS A 445 19.26 0.19 -2.37
C LYS A 445 18.35 -0.30 -1.24
N ALA A 446 17.89 -1.56 -1.27
CA ALA A 446 16.84 -2.12 -0.42
C ALA A 446 16.92 -1.71 1.06
N ALA A 447 15.75 -1.48 1.66
CA ALA A 447 15.62 -1.25 3.10
C ALA A 447 16.12 -2.48 3.88
N THR A 448 16.75 -2.24 5.03
CA THR A 448 17.29 -3.34 5.85
C THR A 448 16.24 -4.11 6.65
N ASN A 449 15.04 -3.55 6.78
CA ASN A 449 13.88 -4.15 7.43
C ASN A 449 12.57 -3.65 6.80
N ILE A 450 11.46 -4.34 7.10
CA ILE A 450 10.15 -4.07 6.48
C ILE A 450 9.54 -2.76 7.00
N GLU A 451 9.79 -2.41 8.26
CA GLU A 451 9.24 -1.21 8.91
C GLU A 451 9.72 0.06 8.20
N ILE A 452 11.01 0.14 7.87
CA ILE A 452 11.58 1.29 7.15
C ILE A 452 10.96 1.45 5.75
N ALA A 453 10.70 0.35 5.05
CA ALA A 453 10.03 0.42 3.76
C ALA A 453 8.57 0.89 3.92
N LEU A 454 7.86 0.40 4.93
CA LEU A 454 6.48 0.82 5.23
C LEU A 454 6.37 2.30 5.62
N ASP A 455 7.40 2.87 6.26
CA ASP A 455 7.39 4.27 6.66
C ASP A 455 7.41 5.24 5.45
N ILE A 456 7.79 4.78 4.24
CA ILE A 456 7.87 5.61 3.03
C ILE A 456 7.11 5.06 1.81
N VAL A 457 6.54 3.86 1.91
CA VAL A 457 5.87 3.20 0.79
C VAL A 457 4.69 4.04 0.30
N THR A 458 4.56 4.17 -1.02
CA THR A 458 3.41 4.83 -1.62
C THR A 458 2.16 3.94 -1.64
N PRO A 459 0.96 4.52 -1.54
CA PRO A 459 -0.30 3.79 -1.69
C PRO A 459 -0.31 2.86 -2.92
N GLY A 460 -0.81 1.64 -2.75
CA GLY A 460 -0.93 0.62 -3.80
C GLY A 460 0.39 -0.04 -4.24
N ALA A 461 1.55 0.38 -3.70
CA ALA A 461 2.83 -0.18 -4.10
C ALA A 461 3.08 -1.57 -3.51
N LEU A 462 4.03 -2.29 -4.13
CA LEU A 462 4.53 -3.58 -3.67
C LEU A 462 5.75 -3.39 -2.77
N ILE A 463 5.78 -4.07 -1.63
CA ILE A 463 6.99 -4.29 -0.83
C ILE A 463 7.43 -5.73 -1.09
N LEU A 464 8.56 -5.89 -1.78
CA LEU A 464 9.16 -7.17 -2.14
C LEU A 464 10.32 -7.49 -1.19
N VAL A 465 10.18 -8.57 -0.42
CA VAL A 465 11.08 -8.92 0.69
C VAL A 465 11.94 -10.11 0.34
N SER A 466 13.26 -9.97 0.47
CA SER A 466 14.22 -11.07 0.26
C SER A 466 14.14 -12.12 1.36
N ASN A 467 14.77 -13.27 1.15
CA ASN A 467 14.85 -14.33 2.15
C ASN A 467 15.54 -13.87 3.45
N GLY A 468 15.06 -14.38 4.58
CA GLY A 468 15.65 -14.15 5.89
C GLY A 468 14.62 -14.04 7.01
N VAL A 469 15.14 -13.91 8.23
CA VAL A 469 14.32 -13.65 9.42
C VAL A 469 14.33 -12.15 9.74
N TYR A 470 13.15 -11.54 9.68
CA TYR A 470 12.86 -10.15 9.97
C TYR A 470 12.14 -10.07 11.32
N ASN A 471 12.90 -9.77 12.38
CA ASN A 471 12.33 -9.49 13.69
C ASN A 471 11.77 -8.07 13.67
N ILE A 472 10.46 -7.93 13.87
CA ILE A 472 9.81 -6.62 13.90
C ILE A 472 9.90 -6.04 15.31
N SER A 473 10.00 -4.72 15.41
CA SER A 473 10.01 -4.01 16.69
C SER A 473 8.63 -3.46 17.07
N LYS A 474 7.80 -3.20 16.05
CA LYS A 474 6.39 -2.78 16.15
C LYS A 474 5.53 -3.61 15.19
N MET A 475 4.23 -3.63 15.47
CA MET A 475 3.22 -4.21 14.57
C MET A 475 3.32 -3.60 13.16
N LEU A 476 3.33 -4.44 12.12
CA LEU A 476 3.31 -3.99 10.73
C LEU A 476 1.87 -3.63 10.34
N ILE A 477 1.61 -2.36 10.03
CA ILE A 477 0.28 -1.89 9.62
C ILE A 477 0.27 -1.72 8.11
N LEU A 478 -0.49 -2.56 7.40
CA LEU A 478 -0.67 -2.47 5.95
C LEU A 478 -1.96 -1.70 5.64
N SER A 479 -1.81 -0.40 5.37
CA SER A 479 -2.89 0.49 4.92
C SER A 479 -2.70 0.89 3.46
N ASN A 480 -3.66 1.62 2.88
CA ASN A 480 -3.54 2.23 1.55
C ASN A 480 -3.18 1.22 0.44
N ASP A 481 -3.77 0.02 0.49
CA ASP A 481 -3.65 -1.03 -0.55
C ASP A 481 -2.22 -1.54 -0.79
N VAL A 482 -1.30 -1.32 0.14
CA VAL A 482 0.08 -1.82 0.06
C VAL A 482 0.09 -3.35 0.06
N SER A 483 0.84 -3.93 -0.87
CA SER A 483 1.04 -5.38 -1.00
C SER A 483 2.39 -5.78 -0.43
N LEU A 484 2.43 -6.78 0.43
CA LEU A 484 3.65 -7.33 1.02
C LEU A 484 3.87 -8.74 0.46
N LYS A 485 5.00 -8.95 -0.21
CA LYS A 485 5.31 -10.20 -0.91
C LYS A 485 6.73 -10.67 -0.65
N SER A 486 6.90 -11.96 -0.36
CA SER A 486 8.21 -12.60 -0.35
C SER A 486 8.69 -12.88 -1.78
N VAL A 487 10.00 -12.78 -2.04
CA VAL A 487 10.60 -13.20 -3.32
C VAL A 487 10.56 -14.72 -3.55
N SER A 488 10.29 -15.48 -2.50
CA SER A 488 10.34 -16.95 -2.51
C SER A 488 9.21 -17.55 -1.66
N THR A 489 9.25 -18.85 -1.44
CA THR A 489 8.24 -19.57 -0.64
C THR A 489 8.24 -19.12 0.83
N ALA A 490 7.11 -19.35 1.51
CA ALA A 490 6.91 -18.99 2.92
C ALA A 490 8.03 -19.46 3.86
N GLU A 491 8.63 -20.63 3.61
CA GLU A 491 9.68 -21.21 4.45
C GLU A 491 10.97 -20.36 4.53
N ASN A 492 11.20 -19.48 3.56
CA ASN A 492 12.46 -18.76 3.41
C ASN A 492 12.43 -17.31 3.92
N THR A 493 11.23 -16.77 4.16
CA THR A 493 11.05 -15.37 4.59
C THR A 493 10.15 -15.33 5.81
N VAL A 494 10.75 -15.05 6.96
CA VAL A 494 10.09 -15.09 8.27
C VAL A 494 9.88 -13.68 8.79
N ILE A 495 8.64 -13.35 9.13
CA ILE A 495 8.26 -12.18 9.95
C ILE A 495 8.06 -12.70 11.38
N ASN A 496 8.87 -12.20 12.31
CA ASN A 496 8.86 -12.64 13.70
C ASN A 496 8.46 -11.49 14.65
N GLY A 497 7.32 -11.65 15.33
CA GLY A 497 6.78 -10.71 16.32
C GLY A 497 7.50 -10.71 17.68
N GLY A 498 8.39 -11.68 17.93
CA GLY A 498 9.27 -11.70 19.09
C GLY A 498 8.67 -12.28 20.39
N PHE A 499 7.43 -12.79 20.39
CA PHE A 499 6.85 -13.49 21.54
C PHE A 499 7.68 -14.73 21.93
N PRO A 500 7.91 -14.99 23.24
CA PRO A 500 7.38 -14.29 24.41
C PRO A 500 8.18 -13.08 24.90
N ALA A 501 9.30 -12.73 24.25
CA ALA A 501 10.12 -11.59 24.65
C ALA A 501 9.47 -10.24 24.32
N GLN A 502 8.57 -10.21 23.32
CA GLN A 502 7.82 -9.04 22.88
C GLN A 502 6.34 -9.39 22.73
N SER A 503 5.48 -8.37 22.80
CA SER A 503 4.02 -8.52 22.80
C SER A 503 3.38 -7.81 21.61
N ASN A 504 3.92 -8.05 20.42
CA ASN A 504 3.43 -7.45 19.17
C ASN A 504 2.57 -8.44 18.39
N ILE A 505 1.44 -7.99 17.85
CA ILE A 505 0.84 -8.66 16.69
C ILE A 505 1.80 -8.47 15.51
N CYS A 506 2.00 -9.50 14.68
CA CYS A 506 2.92 -9.36 13.56
C CYS A 506 2.40 -8.35 12.52
N ILE A 507 1.19 -8.59 11.99
CA ILE A 507 0.64 -7.81 10.87
C ILE A 507 -0.82 -7.45 11.12
N LYS A 508 -1.18 -6.19 10.84
CA LYS A 508 -2.55 -5.67 10.94
C LYS A 508 -3.01 -5.03 9.63
N LEU A 509 -4.20 -5.44 9.19
CA LEU A 509 -4.88 -4.97 7.98
C LEU A 509 -6.16 -4.22 8.40
N PRO A 510 -6.08 -2.89 8.63
CA PRO A 510 -7.20 -2.12 9.14
C PRO A 510 -8.27 -1.79 8.09
N SER A 511 -7.89 -1.56 6.83
CA SER A 511 -8.77 -1.13 5.74
C SER A 511 -8.09 -1.32 4.37
N GLY A 512 -8.81 -0.98 3.29
CA GLY A 512 -8.28 -1.08 1.92
C GLY A 512 -8.24 -2.51 1.41
N SER A 513 -7.48 -2.77 0.34
CA SER A 513 -7.28 -4.07 -0.29
C SER A 513 -5.81 -4.53 -0.24
N PRO A 514 -5.12 -4.48 0.93
CA PRO A 514 -3.74 -4.94 1.03
C PRO A 514 -3.63 -6.45 0.81
N SER A 515 -2.45 -6.93 0.40
CA SER A 515 -2.19 -8.37 0.24
C SER A 515 -0.95 -8.81 1.02
N ILE A 516 -0.97 -10.04 1.52
CA ILE A 516 0.18 -10.72 2.13
C ILE A 516 0.39 -12.05 1.42
N GLU A 517 1.58 -12.24 0.85
CA GLU A 517 1.90 -13.46 0.08
C GLU A 517 3.29 -14.02 0.44
N GLY A 518 3.35 -15.31 0.75
CA GLY A 518 4.63 -16.04 0.77
C GLY A 518 5.49 -15.87 2.02
N PHE A 519 4.90 -15.65 3.20
CA PHE A 519 5.66 -15.46 4.45
C PHE A 519 5.42 -16.56 5.47
N THR A 520 6.45 -16.90 6.25
CA THR A 520 6.25 -17.46 7.58
C THR A 520 6.00 -16.33 8.56
N ILE A 521 4.91 -16.39 9.32
CA ILE A 521 4.50 -15.36 10.29
C ILE A 521 4.41 -16.03 11.66
N SER A 522 5.28 -15.59 12.58
CA SER A 522 5.48 -16.28 13.86
C SER A 522 5.80 -15.36 15.02
N GLY A 523 5.68 -15.87 16.25
CA GLY A 523 6.02 -15.12 17.45
C GLY A 523 5.14 -13.89 17.68
N GLY A 524 3.92 -13.88 17.15
CA GLY A 524 2.96 -12.82 17.37
C GLY A 524 2.14 -12.98 18.66
N TYR A 525 1.68 -11.88 19.25
CA TYR A 525 0.94 -11.84 20.51
C TYR A 525 -0.20 -10.82 20.50
N GLY A 526 -1.46 -11.27 20.62
CA GLY A 526 -2.66 -10.40 20.61
C GLY A 526 -3.61 -10.60 21.80
N VAL A 527 -3.79 -9.60 22.67
CA VAL A 527 -4.53 -9.77 23.95
C VAL A 527 -5.72 -8.86 24.20
N THR A 528 -6.12 -8.00 23.26
CA THR A 528 -7.27 -7.09 23.47
C THR A 528 -8.34 -7.31 22.42
N TYR A 529 -9.53 -7.72 22.82
CA TYR A 529 -10.66 -7.89 21.89
C TYR A 529 -11.46 -6.59 21.72
N PRO A 530 -11.93 -6.24 20.50
CA PRO A 530 -11.62 -6.87 19.21
C PRO A 530 -10.34 -6.32 18.53
N ASN A 531 -9.71 -5.29 19.13
CA ASN A 531 -8.73 -4.41 18.46
C ASN A 531 -7.30 -4.99 18.31
N ASN A 532 -7.02 -6.12 18.95
CA ASN A 532 -5.75 -6.85 19.00
C ASN A 532 -5.99 -8.38 19.05
N SER A 533 -6.86 -8.91 18.19
CA SER A 533 -7.04 -10.36 17.96
C SER A 533 -6.17 -10.83 16.78
N GLY A 534 -5.84 -12.12 16.66
CA GLY A 534 -4.98 -12.58 15.57
C GLY A 534 -3.50 -12.36 15.86
N GLY A 535 -2.86 -13.26 16.61
CA GLY A 535 -1.48 -13.05 17.09
C GLY A 535 -0.50 -12.83 15.94
N GLY A 536 -0.60 -13.66 14.90
CA GLY A 536 0.13 -13.47 13.64
C GLY A 536 -0.48 -12.36 12.80
N ILE A 537 -1.73 -12.54 12.38
CA ILE A 537 -2.42 -11.60 11.47
C ILE A 537 -3.78 -11.18 12.03
N SER A 538 -4.04 -9.86 11.99
CA SER A 538 -5.31 -9.26 12.36
C SER A 538 -5.94 -8.52 11.17
N MET A 539 -7.09 -9.00 10.65
CA MET A 539 -7.83 -8.35 9.55
C MET A 539 -9.20 -7.88 10.02
N TYR A 540 -9.52 -6.60 9.77
CA TYR A 540 -10.79 -5.98 10.21
C TYR A 540 -11.87 -5.99 9.13
N TYR A 541 -13.13 -5.79 9.56
CA TYR A 541 -14.30 -5.74 8.68
C TYR A 541 -14.19 -4.73 7.52
N ASN A 542 -13.45 -3.63 7.71
CA ASN A 542 -13.19 -2.62 6.69
C ASN A 542 -12.07 -3.01 5.70
N SER A 543 -11.25 -4.00 6.03
CA SER A 543 -10.28 -4.55 5.08
C SER A 543 -11.02 -5.40 4.05
N LYS A 544 -10.59 -5.32 2.80
CA LYS A 544 -10.88 -6.19 1.66
C LYS A 544 -9.64 -6.97 1.23
N GLY A 545 -8.61 -6.99 2.08
CA GLY A 545 -7.33 -7.63 1.80
C GLY A 545 -7.41 -9.15 1.72
N ASN A 546 -6.33 -9.76 1.27
CA ASN A 546 -6.18 -11.22 1.19
C ASN A 546 -4.87 -11.68 1.84
N VAL A 547 -4.87 -12.93 2.29
CA VAL A 547 -3.68 -13.62 2.82
C VAL A 547 -3.55 -14.93 2.06
N SER A 548 -2.44 -15.13 1.36
CA SER A 548 -2.19 -16.36 0.63
C SER A 548 -0.79 -16.92 0.79
N ASP A 549 -0.68 -18.24 0.62
CA ASP A 549 0.60 -18.94 0.50
C ASP A 549 1.53 -18.68 1.69
N CYS A 550 0.97 -18.55 2.89
CA CYS A 550 1.68 -18.22 4.13
C CYS A 550 1.75 -19.42 5.09
N ILE A 551 2.77 -19.43 5.95
CA ILE A 551 2.87 -20.31 7.12
C ILE A 551 2.66 -19.47 8.38
N ILE A 552 1.50 -19.58 9.03
CA ILE A 552 1.13 -18.83 10.22
C ILE A 552 1.33 -19.74 11.43
N CYS A 553 2.42 -19.56 12.18
CA CYS A 553 2.77 -20.53 13.23
C CYS A 553 3.39 -19.95 14.50
N GLY A 554 3.19 -20.65 15.64
CA GLY A 554 3.81 -20.26 16.91
C GLY A 554 3.34 -18.89 17.43
N ASN A 555 2.10 -18.51 17.11
CA ASN A 555 1.50 -17.25 17.55
C ASN A 555 0.54 -17.49 18.71
N TYR A 556 0.32 -16.44 19.49
CA TYR A 556 -0.56 -16.46 20.65
C TYR A 556 -1.58 -15.31 20.57
N ALA A 557 -2.84 -15.57 20.89
CA ALA A 557 -3.82 -14.52 21.09
C ALA A 557 -4.93 -14.89 22.07
N VAL A 558 -5.81 -13.96 22.41
CA VAL A 558 -7.06 -14.33 23.10
C VAL A 558 -8.06 -14.94 22.11
N TYR A 559 -8.10 -14.41 20.90
CA TYR A 559 -9.00 -14.81 19.82
C TYR A 559 -8.19 -14.98 18.53
N GLY A 560 -8.31 -16.13 17.86
CA GLY A 560 -7.57 -16.40 16.62
C GLY A 560 -6.07 -16.45 16.89
N GLY A 561 -5.56 -17.50 17.53
CA GLY A 561 -4.16 -17.57 17.96
C GLY A 561 -3.18 -17.24 16.84
N GLY A 562 -3.39 -17.84 15.66
CA GLY A 562 -2.68 -17.51 14.43
C GLY A 562 -3.25 -16.30 13.73
N ILE A 563 -4.55 -16.35 13.39
CA ILE A 563 -5.21 -15.34 12.56
C ILE A 563 -6.63 -15.03 13.03
N TYR A 564 -6.98 -13.75 13.02
CA TYR A 564 -8.35 -13.26 13.13
C TYR A 564 -8.74 -12.55 11.84
N THR A 565 -9.77 -13.04 11.15
CA THR A 565 -10.08 -12.60 9.78
C THR A 565 -11.55 -12.34 9.50
N TYR A 566 -11.79 -11.27 8.74
CA TYR A 566 -13.06 -10.96 8.06
C TYR A 566 -13.03 -11.23 6.56
N ARG A 567 -11.95 -11.84 6.06
CA ARG A 567 -11.65 -12.01 4.63
C ARG A 567 -11.01 -13.39 4.32
N PRO A 568 -10.87 -13.75 3.04
CA PRO A 568 -10.33 -15.05 2.65
C PRO A 568 -8.87 -15.25 3.11
N VAL A 569 -8.58 -16.47 3.56
CA VAL A 569 -7.22 -16.98 3.81
C VAL A 569 -7.04 -18.24 2.98
N ILE A 570 -6.10 -18.22 2.04
CA ILE A 570 -6.05 -19.19 0.93
C ILE A 570 -4.68 -19.85 0.87
N ASN A 571 -4.63 -21.17 0.66
CA ASN A 571 -3.37 -21.92 0.49
C ASN A 571 -2.37 -21.73 1.66
N CYS A 572 -2.86 -21.60 2.89
CA CYS A 572 -2.02 -21.34 4.06
C CYS A 572 -1.83 -22.59 4.94
N VAL A 573 -0.70 -22.64 5.64
CA VAL A 573 -0.47 -23.56 6.75
C VAL A 573 -0.61 -22.79 8.06
N ILE A 574 -1.57 -23.15 8.89
CA ILE A 574 -1.85 -22.50 10.18
C ILE A 574 -1.56 -23.52 11.28
N SER A 575 -0.43 -23.39 11.97
CA SER A 575 -0.01 -24.43 12.91
C SER A 575 0.64 -23.97 14.21
N ASN A 576 0.55 -24.79 15.26
CA ASN A 576 1.21 -24.51 16.54
C ASN A 576 0.83 -23.15 17.15
N ASN A 577 -0.39 -22.66 16.89
CA ASN A 577 -0.89 -21.42 17.45
C ASN A 577 -1.78 -21.69 18.67
N ILE A 578 -1.81 -20.73 19.58
CA ILE A 578 -2.51 -20.84 20.86
C ILE A 578 -3.49 -19.68 21.00
N SER A 579 -4.75 -19.98 21.31
CA SER A 579 -5.73 -18.99 21.73
C SER A 579 -6.20 -19.22 23.16
N ASP A 580 -6.34 -18.17 23.99
CA ASP A 580 -6.93 -18.33 25.34
C ASP A 580 -8.43 -18.64 25.31
N SER A 581 -9.15 -18.17 24.28
CA SER A 581 -10.61 -18.29 24.20
C SER A 581 -11.05 -19.13 23.01
N VAL A 582 -10.96 -18.63 21.78
CA VAL A 582 -11.49 -19.36 20.61
C VAL A 582 -10.61 -19.22 19.39
N GLY A 583 -10.63 -20.26 18.54
CA GLY A 583 -9.90 -20.30 17.29
C GLY A 583 -8.41 -20.38 17.52
N GLY A 584 -7.90 -21.52 17.98
CA GLY A 584 -6.47 -21.67 18.27
C GLY A 584 -5.61 -21.36 17.04
N GLY A 585 -6.00 -21.90 15.88
CA GLY A 585 -5.42 -21.54 14.60
C GLY A 585 -6.04 -20.26 14.03
N ALA A 586 -7.35 -20.30 13.77
CA ALA A 586 -8.06 -19.23 13.09
C ALA A 586 -9.42 -18.91 13.73
N TYR A 587 -9.75 -17.61 13.77
CA TYR A 587 -11.12 -17.13 13.95
C TYR A 587 -11.55 -16.43 12.65
N CYS A 588 -12.51 -17.02 11.95
CA CYS A 588 -13.18 -16.41 10.80
C CYS A 588 -14.53 -15.79 11.20
N GLN A 589 -14.75 -14.54 10.81
CA GLN A 589 -15.97 -13.77 11.11
C GLN A 589 -16.51 -13.05 9.87
N GLY A 590 -17.83 -12.88 9.73
CA GLY A 590 -18.39 -12.12 8.60
C GLY A 590 -18.04 -12.75 7.24
N ASN A 591 -17.29 -12.04 6.39
CA ASN A 591 -16.88 -12.58 5.09
C ASN A 591 -15.54 -13.35 5.14
N GLY A 592 -15.12 -13.78 6.35
CA GLY A 592 -13.90 -14.53 6.56
C GLY A 592 -14.09 -16.02 6.31
N TYR A 593 -13.13 -16.67 5.66
CA TYR A 593 -13.13 -18.13 5.47
C TYR A 593 -11.73 -18.65 5.17
N LEU A 594 -11.55 -19.97 5.28
CA LEU A 594 -10.33 -20.66 4.86
C LEU A 594 -10.60 -21.49 3.60
N GLU A 595 -9.67 -21.46 2.65
CA GLU A 595 -9.72 -22.28 1.45
C GLU A 595 -8.36 -22.92 1.16
N ASN A 596 -8.34 -24.23 0.88
CA ASN A 596 -7.12 -24.97 0.58
C ASN A 596 -6.05 -24.88 1.68
N CYS A 597 -6.47 -24.80 2.95
CA CYS A 597 -5.56 -24.60 4.08
C CYS A 597 -5.29 -25.91 4.86
N LEU A 598 -4.09 -26.01 5.43
CA LEU A 598 -3.75 -26.98 6.47
C LEU A 598 -3.80 -26.28 7.83
N VAL A 599 -4.71 -26.69 8.71
CA VAL A 599 -4.82 -26.18 10.08
C VAL A 599 -4.44 -27.28 11.05
N SER A 600 -3.25 -27.20 11.66
CA SER A 600 -2.77 -28.29 12.51
C SER A 600 -2.09 -27.91 13.82
N ASP A 601 -2.18 -28.78 14.81
CA ASP A 601 -1.42 -28.65 16.06
C ASP A 601 -1.72 -27.35 16.82
N ASN A 602 -2.92 -26.78 16.65
CA ASN A 602 -3.33 -25.56 17.33
C ASN A 602 -4.14 -25.88 18.59
N TYR A 603 -4.12 -24.96 19.55
CA TYR A 603 -4.81 -25.11 20.84
C TYR A 603 -5.71 -23.92 21.16
N ALA A 604 -6.93 -24.17 21.62
CA ALA A 604 -7.82 -23.16 22.18
C ALA A 604 -8.19 -23.47 23.65
N GLY A 605 -8.08 -22.46 24.53
CA GLY A 605 -8.55 -22.54 25.91
C GLY A 605 -10.07 -22.58 26.08
N GLY A 606 -10.82 -22.36 24.99
CA GLY A 606 -12.28 -22.52 24.93
C GLY A 606 -12.67 -23.37 23.72
N TRP A 607 -13.01 -22.74 22.59
CA TRP A 607 -13.73 -23.39 21.47
C TRP A 607 -12.97 -23.33 20.14
N GLY A 608 -13.04 -24.40 19.35
CA GLY A 608 -12.46 -24.42 18.00
C GLY A 608 -10.94 -24.40 18.06
N GLY A 609 -10.35 -25.51 18.51
CA GLY A 609 -8.90 -25.65 18.65
C GLY A 609 -8.15 -25.31 17.36
N GLY A 610 -8.65 -25.82 16.23
CA GLY A 610 -8.20 -25.41 14.90
C GLY A 610 -8.86 -24.12 14.45
N VAL A 611 -10.19 -24.16 14.26
CA VAL A 611 -10.95 -23.09 13.61
C VAL A 611 -12.22 -22.74 14.40
N TYR A 612 -12.47 -21.44 14.56
CA TYR A 612 -13.73 -20.91 15.05
C TYR A 612 -14.42 -20.10 13.96
N LEU A 613 -15.60 -20.55 13.53
CA LEU A 613 -16.42 -19.91 12.50
C LEU A 613 -17.62 -19.22 13.15
N ASN A 614 -17.82 -17.94 12.87
CA ASN A 614 -18.98 -17.20 13.37
C ASN A 614 -19.53 -16.20 12.36
N GLU A 615 -20.76 -16.41 11.90
CA GLU A 615 -21.37 -15.64 10.81
C GLU A 615 -20.41 -15.50 9.62
N SER A 616 -19.68 -16.59 9.33
CA SER A 616 -18.57 -16.63 8.38
C SER A 616 -19.01 -17.13 7.01
N ASP A 617 -18.24 -16.84 5.97
CA ASP A 617 -18.37 -17.48 4.66
C ASP A 617 -17.91 -18.96 4.71
N GLU A 618 -18.12 -19.68 3.60
CA GLU A 618 -17.82 -21.11 3.47
C GLU A 618 -16.33 -21.42 3.58
N THR A 619 -15.96 -22.25 4.56
CA THR A 619 -14.62 -22.84 4.68
C THR A 619 -14.57 -24.16 3.93
N LYS A 620 -13.60 -24.34 3.02
CA LYS A 620 -13.58 -25.51 2.14
C LYS A 620 -12.19 -26.02 1.77
N ASN A 621 -12.14 -27.28 1.33
CA ASN A 621 -10.91 -27.93 0.87
C ASN A 621 -9.77 -27.88 1.90
N CYS A 622 -10.11 -27.95 3.19
CA CYS A 622 -9.13 -27.82 4.26
C CYS A 622 -8.80 -29.18 4.89
N ILE A 623 -7.61 -29.28 5.46
CA ILE A 623 -7.23 -30.36 6.38
C ILE A 623 -7.11 -29.75 7.77
N ILE A 624 -8.02 -30.12 8.69
CA ILE A 624 -8.05 -29.64 10.08
C ILE A 624 -7.65 -30.81 10.96
N SER A 625 -6.39 -30.81 11.45
CA SER A 625 -5.82 -32.00 12.09
C SER A 625 -5.01 -31.75 13.37
N ASN A 626 -5.01 -32.71 14.30
CA ASN A 626 -4.21 -32.63 15.53
C ASN A 626 -4.46 -31.38 16.39
N ASN A 627 -5.63 -30.74 16.26
CA ASN A 627 -5.96 -29.56 17.05
C ASN A 627 -6.68 -29.97 18.33
N ALA A 628 -6.55 -29.16 19.37
CA ALA A 628 -7.15 -29.41 20.66
C ALA A 628 -7.87 -28.19 21.22
N ALA A 629 -8.99 -28.41 21.90
CA ALA A 629 -9.71 -27.38 22.63
C ALA A 629 -9.99 -27.84 24.07
N HIS A 630 -9.91 -26.91 25.00
CA HIS A 630 -10.18 -27.21 26.41
C HIS A 630 -11.67 -27.52 26.65
N ASP A 631 -12.59 -26.85 25.95
CA ASP A 631 -14.03 -27.01 26.21
C ASP A 631 -14.76 -27.76 25.09
N TYR A 632 -14.74 -27.21 23.87
CA TYR A 632 -15.57 -27.69 22.75
C TYR A 632 -14.85 -27.59 21.41
N ALA A 633 -15.17 -28.49 20.47
CA ALA A 633 -14.68 -28.43 19.09
C ALA A 633 -13.15 -28.44 19.00
N GLY A 634 -12.52 -29.62 19.12
CA GLY A 634 -11.07 -29.75 18.97
C GLY A 634 -10.60 -29.28 17.59
N GLY A 635 -11.31 -29.71 16.54
CA GLY A 635 -11.04 -29.30 15.16
C GLY A 635 -11.70 -27.96 14.83
N ALA A 636 -13.03 -27.96 14.65
CA ALA A 636 -13.76 -26.77 14.20
C ALA A 636 -15.07 -26.54 14.95
N PHE A 637 -15.25 -25.31 15.46
CA PHE A 637 -16.54 -24.85 15.95
C PHE A 637 -17.27 -24.14 14.81
N VAL A 638 -18.43 -24.66 14.42
CA VAL A 638 -19.25 -24.12 13.33
C VAL A 638 -20.42 -23.37 13.93
N GLY A 639 -20.24 -22.07 14.10
CA GLY A 639 -21.23 -21.16 14.69
C GLY A 639 -22.38 -20.81 13.75
N GLN A 640 -23.04 -19.69 14.04
CA GLN A 640 -24.25 -19.30 13.32
C GLN A 640 -23.99 -19.07 11.83
N ARG A 641 -24.81 -19.65 10.94
CA ARG A 641 -24.77 -19.41 9.48
C ARG A 641 -23.45 -19.78 8.80
N CYS A 642 -22.64 -20.63 9.43
CA CYS A 642 -21.34 -21.04 8.91
C CYS A 642 -21.42 -22.38 8.16
N GLN A 643 -20.50 -22.61 7.24
CA GLN A 643 -20.42 -23.86 6.48
C GLN A 643 -18.99 -24.39 6.39
N ILE A 644 -18.85 -25.71 6.49
CA ILE A 644 -17.62 -26.44 6.16
C ILE A 644 -17.93 -27.44 5.05
N GLU A 645 -17.18 -27.36 3.94
CA GLU A 645 -17.33 -28.25 2.79
C GLU A 645 -16.02 -28.96 2.41
N LYS A 646 -16.11 -30.17 1.87
CA LYS A 646 -14.99 -30.87 1.19
C LYS A 646 -13.69 -30.87 2.00
N SER A 647 -13.79 -31.08 3.30
CA SER A 647 -12.65 -30.97 4.21
C SER A 647 -12.40 -32.28 4.95
N ILE A 648 -11.15 -32.48 5.35
CA ILE A 648 -10.72 -33.61 6.17
C ILE A 648 -10.50 -33.10 7.60
N ILE A 649 -11.26 -33.64 8.56
CA ILE A 649 -11.17 -33.28 9.97
C ILE A 649 -10.71 -34.52 10.74
N CYS A 650 -9.45 -34.52 11.21
CA CYS A 650 -8.88 -35.72 11.82
C CYS A 650 -7.97 -35.53 13.02
N ASN A 651 -7.90 -36.52 13.92
CA ASN A 651 -7.01 -36.51 15.08
C ASN A 651 -7.19 -35.31 16.02
N ASN A 652 -8.36 -34.66 16.02
CA ASN A 652 -8.62 -33.53 16.90
C ASN A 652 -9.22 -34.01 18.24
N SER A 653 -9.06 -33.21 19.30
CA SER A 653 -9.50 -33.57 20.65
C SER A 653 -10.15 -32.42 21.43
N ALA A 654 -11.27 -32.69 22.09
CA ALA A 654 -11.90 -31.78 23.04
C ALA A 654 -12.86 -32.55 23.97
N PRO A 655 -13.27 -32.04 25.13
CA PRO A 655 -14.29 -32.72 25.94
C PRO A 655 -15.61 -32.95 25.19
N ALA A 656 -16.00 -32.07 24.28
CA ALA A 656 -17.20 -32.24 23.46
C ALA A 656 -16.94 -31.83 22.01
N GLY A 657 -17.39 -32.65 21.05
CA GLY A 657 -17.16 -32.39 19.63
C GLY A 657 -15.67 -32.49 19.27
N GLY A 658 -15.09 -33.68 19.29
CA GLY A 658 -13.64 -33.84 19.09
C GLY A 658 -13.19 -33.26 17.75
N GLY A 659 -13.88 -33.65 16.68
CA GLY A 659 -13.69 -33.09 15.35
C GLY A 659 -14.43 -31.77 15.19
N ILE A 660 -15.77 -31.82 15.20
CA ILE A 660 -16.63 -30.67 14.95
C ILE A 660 -17.66 -30.50 16.05
N GLN A 661 -17.95 -29.25 16.41
CA GLN A 661 -19.22 -28.91 17.04
C GLN A 661 -20.01 -27.96 16.14
N THR A 662 -21.28 -28.26 15.91
CA THR A 662 -22.19 -27.41 15.13
C THR A 662 -23.13 -26.65 16.07
N TRP A 663 -23.53 -25.44 15.67
CA TRP A 663 -24.50 -24.60 16.37
C TRP A 663 -25.80 -24.39 15.58
N VAL A 664 -26.25 -23.14 15.43
CA VAL A 664 -27.52 -22.76 14.79
C VAL A 664 -27.31 -22.47 13.30
N GLU A 665 -28.16 -22.99 12.42
CA GLU A 665 -28.19 -22.70 10.99
C GLU A 665 -26.83 -22.94 10.28
N CYS A 666 -26.13 -24.02 10.62
CA CYS A 666 -24.83 -24.34 10.03
C CYS A 666 -24.86 -25.63 9.21
N ASN A 667 -23.94 -25.77 8.25
CA ASN A 667 -23.90 -26.94 7.36
C ASN A 667 -22.50 -27.57 7.35
N VAL A 668 -22.44 -28.90 7.47
CA VAL A 668 -21.20 -29.69 7.28
C VAL A 668 -21.43 -30.65 6.13
N ARG A 669 -20.66 -30.52 5.05
CA ARG A 669 -20.93 -31.19 3.77
C ARG A 669 -19.70 -31.85 3.17
N SER A 670 -19.90 -33.03 2.58
CA SER A 670 -18.84 -33.72 1.81
C SER A 670 -17.52 -33.86 2.58
N CYS A 671 -17.57 -33.98 3.91
CA CYS A 671 -16.39 -34.03 4.77
C CYS A 671 -16.03 -35.46 5.18
N LEU A 672 -14.72 -35.72 5.32
CA LEU A 672 -14.21 -36.90 6.00
C LEU A 672 -13.87 -36.52 7.45
N ILE A 673 -14.55 -37.15 8.41
CA ILE A 673 -14.40 -36.87 9.85
C ILE A 673 -13.91 -38.15 10.52
N THR A 674 -12.62 -38.22 10.84
CA THR A 674 -11.97 -39.47 11.26
C THR A 674 -11.00 -39.32 12.42
N ASP A 675 -10.90 -40.34 13.27
CA ASP A 675 -9.88 -40.42 14.34
C ASP A 675 -9.92 -39.25 15.35
N ASN A 676 -11.05 -38.56 15.49
CA ASN A 676 -11.21 -37.51 16.48
C ASN A 676 -11.67 -38.09 17.82
N SER A 677 -11.36 -37.39 18.92
CA SER A 677 -11.61 -37.88 20.29
C SER A 677 -12.35 -36.86 21.16
N ALA A 678 -13.36 -37.32 21.91
CA ALA A 678 -14.06 -36.50 22.89
C ALA A 678 -14.65 -37.28 24.07
N THR A 679 -15.32 -36.58 25.00
CA THR A 679 -16.22 -37.23 25.96
C THR A 679 -17.55 -37.57 25.28
N ASN A 680 -18.14 -36.61 24.56
CA ASN A 680 -19.35 -36.81 23.76
C ASN A 680 -19.14 -36.27 22.33
N GLY A 681 -19.60 -37.00 21.32
CA GLY A 681 -19.47 -36.56 19.93
C GLY A 681 -18.02 -36.58 19.48
N GLY A 682 -17.39 -37.76 19.44
CA GLY A 682 -15.98 -37.90 19.06
C GLY A 682 -15.70 -37.25 17.70
N GLY A 683 -16.49 -37.61 16.69
CA GLY A 683 -16.48 -36.98 15.37
C GLY A 683 -17.20 -35.64 15.37
N VAL A 684 -18.51 -35.67 15.63
CA VAL A 684 -19.37 -34.48 15.60
C VAL A 684 -20.27 -34.41 16.83
N PHE A 685 -20.28 -33.24 17.47
CA PHE A 685 -21.34 -32.84 18.38
C PHE A 685 -22.27 -31.87 17.65
N CYS A 686 -23.49 -32.31 17.35
CA CYS A 686 -24.53 -31.46 16.79
C CYS A 686 -25.39 -30.81 17.87
N LYS A 687 -25.25 -29.49 18.09
CA LYS A 687 -25.97 -28.75 19.13
C LYS A 687 -26.72 -27.57 18.55
N GLY A 688 -28.05 -27.62 18.47
CA GLY A 688 -28.83 -26.60 17.74
C GLY A 688 -29.42 -27.21 16.47
N ASN A 689 -29.55 -26.45 15.38
CA ASN A 689 -30.25 -26.87 14.16
C ASN A 689 -29.33 -26.98 12.92
N GLY A 690 -28.11 -27.51 13.09
CA GLY A 690 -27.17 -27.76 12.00
C GLY A 690 -27.54 -28.93 11.08
N THR A 691 -27.06 -28.89 9.82
CA THR A 691 -27.17 -29.99 8.87
C THR A 691 -25.82 -30.69 8.71
N ILE A 692 -25.86 -32.02 8.59
CA ILE A 692 -24.70 -32.85 8.30
C ILE A 692 -25.08 -33.71 7.11
N GLU A 693 -24.46 -33.46 5.97
CA GLU A 693 -24.87 -34.03 4.69
C GLU A 693 -23.67 -34.64 3.97
N ASN A 694 -23.85 -35.85 3.44
CA ASN A 694 -22.85 -36.53 2.60
C ASN A 694 -21.44 -36.59 3.22
N CYS A 695 -21.35 -36.78 4.54
CA CYS A 695 -20.10 -36.94 5.25
C CYS A 695 -19.78 -38.41 5.52
N THR A 696 -18.50 -38.75 5.62
CA THR A 696 -18.04 -40.04 6.15
C THR A 696 -17.46 -39.83 7.55
N ILE A 697 -18.14 -40.35 8.57
CA ILE A 697 -17.82 -40.21 9.99
C ILE A 697 -17.39 -41.58 10.54
N VAL A 698 -16.09 -41.77 10.74
CA VAL A 698 -15.48 -43.09 10.95
C VAL A 698 -14.34 -43.07 11.96
N ASN A 699 -14.12 -44.16 12.70
CA ASN A 699 -12.99 -44.30 13.64
C ASN A 699 -12.87 -43.20 14.72
N ASN A 700 -13.93 -42.45 14.99
CA ASN A 700 -13.92 -41.46 16.04
C ASN A 700 -14.21 -42.11 17.40
N LEU A 701 -13.67 -41.52 18.46
CA LEU A 701 -13.71 -42.04 19.83
C LEU A 701 -14.46 -41.05 20.74
N ALA A 702 -15.49 -41.54 21.44
CA ALA A 702 -16.07 -40.85 22.58
C ALA A 702 -15.88 -41.69 23.85
N THR A 703 -15.55 -41.09 25.00
CA THR A 703 -15.47 -41.87 26.25
C THR A 703 -16.84 -42.17 26.85
N ASN A 704 -17.89 -41.44 26.45
CA ASN A 704 -19.24 -41.60 26.97
C ASN A 704 -20.25 -41.93 25.86
N PHE A 705 -20.56 -40.95 25.00
CA PHE A 705 -21.65 -41.08 24.04
C PHE A 705 -21.31 -40.63 22.62
N GLY A 706 -21.85 -41.32 21.60
CA GLY A 706 -21.84 -40.82 20.24
C GLY A 706 -20.43 -40.66 19.68
N GLY A 707 -19.68 -41.76 19.58
CA GLY A 707 -18.32 -41.75 19.02
C GLY A 707 -18.26 -41.06 17.66
N GLY A 708 -19.19 -41.39 16.76
CA GLY A 708 -19.35 -40.71 15.48
C GLY A 708 -20.10 -39.38 15.62
N LEU A 709 -21.38 -39.45 15.99
CA LEU A 709 -22.29 -38.31 16.07
C LEU A 709 -23.01 -38.28 17.42
N PHE A 710 -23.02 -37.12 18.07
CA PHE A 710 -23.84 -36.85 19.26
C PHE A 710 -24.74 -35.66 18.99
N CYS A 711 -26.06 -35.85 19.07
CA CYS A 711 -27.04 -34.79 18.82
C CYS A 711 -27.76 -34.38 20.12
N GLU A 712 -27.70 -33.09 20.45
CA GLU A 712 -28.44 -32.44 21.55
C GLU A 712 -29.32 -31.32 20.98
N ASN A 713 -30.60 -31.31 21.32
CA ASN A 713 -31.56 -30.38 20.71
C ASN A 713 -31.74 -29.09 21.53
N ASN A 714 -32.03 -27.99 20.82
CA ASN A 714 -32.55 -26.74 21.36
C ASN A 714 -33.72 -26.28 20.48
N ARG A 715 -34.92 -26.18 21.09
CA ARG A 715 -36.22 -25.57 20.72
C ARG A 715 -36.72 -25.46 19.25
N ASP A 716 -35.87 -25.36 18.22
CA ASP A 716 -36.24 -25.03 16.84
C ASP A 716 -35.87 -26.17 15.87
N ASN A 717 -36.90 -26.91 15.46
CA ASN A 717 -36.87 -28.25 14.88
C ASN A 717 -36.41 -28.35 13.41
N THR A 718 -35.12 -28.18 13.08
CA THR A 718 -34.66 -28.27 11.66
C THR A 718 -33.36 -29.02 11.37
N ASN A 719 -32.77 -29.81 12.30
CA ASN A 719 -31.58 -30.60 11.97
C ASN A 719 -31.87 -31.63 10.86
N LEU A 720 -31.00 -31.68 9.85
CA LEU A 720 -31.01 -32.66 8.78
C LEU A 720 -29.71 -33.45 8.79
N ILE A 721 -29.80 -34.74 9.11
CA ILE A 721 -28.70 -35.69 9.00
C ILE A 721 -29.00 -36.59 7.81
N ALA A 722 -28.30 -36.36 6.69
CA ALA A 722 -28.64 -37.02 5.43
C ALA A 722 -27.45 -37.52 4.63
N ASN A 723 -27.63 -38.64 3.92
CA ASN A 723 -26.63 -39.18 3.01
C ASN A 723 -25.27 -39.49 3.64
N ASN A 724 -25.19 -39.64 4.97
CA ASN A 724 -23.92 -39.85 5.65
C ASN A 724 -23.56 -41.34 5.73
N ILE A 725 -22.27 -41.64 5.83
CA ILE A 725 -21.77 -42.91 6.35
C ILE A 725 -21.29 -42.68 7.78
N ILE A 726 -21.89 -43.35 8.76
CA ILE A 726 -21.56 -43.22 10.19
C ILE A 726 -21.28 -44.63 10.74
N TYR A 727 -20.01 -45.05 10.72
CA TYR A 727 -19.64 -46.44 11.01
C TYR A 727 -18.26 -46.56 11.66
N TYR A 728 -18.01 -47.69 12.34
CA TYR A 728 -16.72 -48.01 12.98
C TYR A 728 -16.23 -46.98 14.00
N ASN A 729 -17.14 -46.21 14.59
CA ASN A 729 -16.82 -45.32 15.69
C ASN A 729 -16.87 -46.10 17.02
N ASN A 730 -16.31 -45.53 18.09
CA ASN A 730 -16.23 -46.17 19.40
C ASN A 730 -16.77 -45.24 20.50
N ALA A 731 -17.63 -45.77 21.37
CA ALA A 731 -18.07 -45.10 22.58
C ALA A 731 -18.54 -46.10 23.64
N ALA A 732 -18.62 -45.66 24.91
CA ALA A 732 -19.18 -46.49 25.98
C ALA A 732 -20.66 -46.82 25.73
N SER A 733 -21.44 -45.88 25.18
CA SER A 733 -22.78 -46.10 24.67
C SER A 733 -22.96 -45.40 23.32
N ASP A 734 -23.74 -46.03 22.45
CA ASP A 734 -24.16 -45.45 21.16
C ASP A 734 -22.98 -45.01 20.28
N PRO A 735 -22.07 -45.94 19.90
CA PRO A 735 -20.80 -45.62 19.27
C PRO A 735 -20.91 -44.83 17.97
N ASN A 736 -21.88 -45.12 17.10
CA ASN A 736 -22.00 -44.41 15.82
C ASN A 736 -22.83 -43.15 15.94
N PHE A 737 -23.99 -43.21 16.58
CA PHE A 737 -24.82 -42.03 16.79
C PHE A 737 -25.57 -42.13 18.11
N MET A 738 -25.60 -41.05 18.88
CA MET A 738 -26.50 -40.87 20.02
C MET A 738 -27.38 -39.65 19.80
N ASN A 739 -28.63 -39.76 20.23
CA ASN A 739 -29.57 -38.65 20.23
C ASN A 739 -30.18 -38.49 21.62
N CYS A 740 -29.94 -37.33 22.25
CA CYS A 740 -30.45 -37.00 23.58
C CYS A 740 -31.76 -36.15 23.55
N SER A 741 -32.46 -36.08 22.41
CA SER A 741 -33.69 -35.28 22.26
C SER A 741 -34.89 -35.93 22.93
N THR A 742 -35.60 -35.17 23.77
CA THR A 742 -36.85 -35.58 24.44
C THR A 742 -38.12 -35.24 23.63
N THR A 743 -37.96 -34.58 22.47
CA THR A 743 -39.03 -34.27 21.50
C THR A 743 -38.66 -34.77 20.10
N PHE A 744 -39.62 -35.39 19.41
CA PHE A 744 -39.44 -36.22 18.21
C PHE A 744 -39.19 -35.44 16.89
N THR A 745 -38.09 -34.70 16.76
CA THR A 745 -37.95 -33.76 15.62
C THR A 745 -36.59 -33.71 14.91
N LEU A 746 -35.66 -34.61 15.22
CA LEU A 746 -34.43 -34.78 14.43
C LEU A 746 -34.72 -35.62 13.19
N ARG A 747 -34.34 -35.10 12.01
CA ARG A 747 -34.60 -35.74 10.71
C ARG A 747 -33.38 -36.51 10.25
N TYR A 748 -33.55 -37.82 10.15
CA TYR A 748 -32.53 -38.73 9.61
C TYR A 748 -33.06 -39.35 8.34
N THR A 749 -32.32 -39.23 7.24
CA THR A 749 -32.73 -39.79 5.95
C THR A 749 -31.54 -40.27 5.14
N HIS A 750 -31.66 -41.40 4.46
CA HIS A 750 -30.61 -41.91 3.56
C HIS A 750 -29.21 -42.02 4.19
N ASN A 751 -29.09 -42.36 5.48
CA ASN A 751 -27.80 -42.60 6.13
C ASN A 751 -27.44 -44.09 6.18
N CYS A 752 -26.15 -44.40 6.10
CA CYS A 752 -25.57 -45.71 6.38
C CYS A 752 -25.01 -45.75 7.80
N THR A 753 -25.70 -46.43 8.74
CA THR A 753 -25.29 -46.49 10.15
C THR A 753 -25.79 -47.73 10.87
N PHE A 754 -25.20 -48.06 12.01
CA PHE A 754 -25.66 -49.12 12.91
C PHE A 754 -25.60 -48.65 14.37
N PRO A 755 -26.59 -48.94 15.25
CA PRO A 755 -27.82 -49.72 15.02
C PRO A 755 -28.83 -49.02 14.10
N GLU A 756 -29.97 -49.64 13.83
CA GLU A 756 -31.05 -49.01 13.06
C GLU A 756 -31.56 -47.74 13.74
N ILE A 757 -31.87 -46.71 12.96
CA ILE A 757 -32.44 -45.46 13.45
C ILE A 757 -33.93 -45.67 13.76
N THR A 758 -34.24 -45.90 15.04
CA THR A 758 -35.62 -46.09 15.54
C THR A 758 -36.04 -44.96 16.48
N GLY A 759 -37.30 -44.50 16.40
CA GLY A 759 -37.86 -43.53 17.36
C GLY A 759 -37.59 -42.05 17.05
N TYR A 760 -37.21 -41.70 15.82
CA TYR A 760 -36.99 -40.32 15.34
C TYR A 760 -37.75 -40.06 14.04
N MET A 761 -37.75 -38.82 13.50
CA MET A 761 -38.28 -38.57 12.14
C MET A 761 -37.34 -39.23 11.12
N ASN A 762 -37.58 -40.52 10.89
CA ASN A 762 -36.91 -41.32 9.89
C ASN A 762 -37.68 -41.16 8.58
N ASP A 763 -37.23 -40.21 7.75
CA ASP A 763 -37.89 -39.87 6.48
C ASP A 763 -37.63 -40.94 5.39
N GLY A 764 -37.15 -42.13 5.77
CA GLY A 764 -36.83 -43.25 4.87
C GLY A 764 -35.41 -43.20 4.32
N GLY A 765 -35.01 -44.31 3.67
CA GLY A 765 -33.71 -44.46 2.98
C GLY A 765 -32.52 -44.83 3.87
N ASN A 766 -32.66 -44.82 5.20
CA ASN A 766 -31.57 -45.22 6.09
C ASN A 766 -31.30 -46.74 5.99
N ILE A 767 -30.02 -47.13 5.92
CA ILE A 767 -29.57 -48.52 5.78
C ILE A 767 -28.59 -48.89 6.91
N THR A 768 -28.57 -50.17 7.28
CA THR A 768 -27.68 -50.70 8.34
C THR A 768 -26.51 -51.54 7.84
N ASN A 769 -26.46 -51.77 6.52
CA ASN A 769 -25.38 -52.48 5.85
C ASN A 769 -24.04 -51.78 6.09
N LYS A 770 -22.98 -52.56 6.26
CA LYS A 770 -21.61 -52.03 6.33
C LYS A 770 -21.25 -51.31 5.03
N PRO A 771 -20.53 -50.17 5.07
CA PRO A 771 -20.25 -49.34 3.90
C PRO A 771 -19.27 -49.98 2.88
N ASN A 772 -18.61 -51.09 3.25
CA ASN A 772 -17.66 -51.83 2.41
C ASN A 772 -16.57 -50.93 1.79
N PHE A 773 -15.74 -50.33 2.65
CA PHE A 773 -14.63 -49.48 2.22
C PHE A 773 -13.53 -50.27 1.47
N VAL A 774 -12.80 -49.58 0.59
CA VAL A 774 -11.65 -50.13 -0.15
C VAL A 774 -10.60 -50.64 0.82
N ASN A 775 -10.07 -49.77 1.70
CA ASN A 775 -9.10 -50.13 2.73
C ASN A 775 -9.06 -49.12 3.89
N SER A 776 -9.95 -49.30 4.87
CA SER A 776 -10.03 -48.42 6.04
C SER A 776 -8.78 -48.45 6.93
N SER A 777 -7.98 -49.53 6.91
CA SER A 777 -6.74 -49.62 7.70
C SER A 777 -5.62 -48.70 7.19
N LEU A 778 -5.75 -48.19 5.96
CA LEU A 778 -4.85 -47.20 5.35
C LEU A 778 -5.56 -45.86 5.11
N ASN A 779 -6.61 -45.55 5.86
CA ASN A 779 -7.43 -44.33 5.71
C ASN A 779 -8.06 -44.14 4.32
N ASN A 780 -8.24 -45.22 3.55
CA ASN A 780 -8.96 -45.19 2.28
C ASN A 780 -10.43 -45.59 2.48
N TYR A 781 -11.27 -44.57 2.62
CA TYR A 781 -12.71 -44.69 2.87
C TYR A 781 -13.58 -44.58 1.62
N HIS A 782 -13.00 -44.73 0.42
CA HIS A 782 -13.78 -44.94 -0.79
C HIS A 782 -14.62 -46.21 -0.62
N ILE A 783 -15.88 -46.18 -1.07
CA ILE A 783 -16.75 -47.35 -1.07
C ILE A 783 -16.44 -48.22 -2.30
N LYS A 784 -16.51 -49.55 -2.17
CA LYS A 784 -16.30 -50.48 -3.30
C LYS A 784 -17.48 -51.40 -3.53
N ILE A 785 -17.63 -51.87 -4.76
CA ILE A 785 -18.66 -52.85 -5.12
C ILE A 785 -18.41 -54.19 -4.36
N PRO A 786 -19.44 -54.82 -3.78
CA PRO A 786 -20.85 -54.42 -3.75
C PRO A 786 -21.23 -53.64 -2.46
N SER A 787 -21.02 -52.33 -2.43
CA SER A 787 -21.50 -51.48 -1.33
C SER A 787 -22.96 -51.07 -1.55
N TYR A 788 -23.74 -51.06 -0.47
CA TYR A 788 -25.12 -50.57 -0.45
C TYR A 788 -25.20 -49.04 -0.33
N CYS A 789 -24.08 -48.36 -0.16
CA CYS A 789 -24.03 -46.89 -0.14
C CYS A 789 -24.08 -46.29 -1.54
N ILE A 790 -23.81 -47.10 -2.57
CA ILE A 790 -23.78 -46.68 -3.97
C ILE A 790 -25.22 -46.43 -4.47
N ASN A 791 -25.46 -45.29 -5.10
CA ASN A 791 -26.73 -44.79 -5.63
C ASN A 791 -27.90 -44.90 -4.65
N SER A 792 -27.63 -44.71 -3.36
CA SER A 792 -28.61 -44.93 -2.29
C SER A 792 -28.87 -43.70 -1.44
N GLY A 793 -28.24 -42.57 -1.75
CA GLY A 793 -28.52 -41.28 -1.13
C GLY A 793 -29.84 -40.66 -1.64
N THR A 794 -30.03 -39.38 -1.33
CA THR A 794 -31.09 -38.53 -1.89
C THR A 794 -30.47 -37.28 -2.51
N ASN A 795 -30.88 -36.94 -3.73
CA ASN A 795 -30.38 -35.77 -4.45
C ASN A 795 -30.98 -34.50 -3.86
N MET A 796 -30.13 -33.53 -3.53
CA MET A 796 -30.53 -32.23 -2.99
C MET A 796 -30.09 -31.11 -3.93
N SER A 797 -30.75 -29.96 -3.88
CA SER A 797 -30.50 -28.85 -4.83
C SER A 797 -29.05 -28.37 -4.82
N TRP A 798 -28.37 -28.37 -3.68
CA TRP A 798 -26.97 -27.97 -3.59
C TRP A 798 -26.01 -28.91 -4.34
N MET A 799 -26.44 -30.14 -4.66
CA MET A 799 -25.63 -31.15 -5.33
C MET A 799 -25.59 -31.01 -6.85
N GLU A 800 -26.47 -30.20 -7.44
CA GLU A 800 -26.58 -30.06 -8.90
C GLU A 800 -25.26 -29.59 -9.55
N THR A 801 -24.49 -28.79 -8.82
CA THR A 801 -23.19 -28.25 -9.27
C THR A 801 -22.04 -28.56 -8.32
N ALA A 802 -22.30 -29.27 -7.22
CA ALA A 802 -21.27 -29.61 -6.24
C ALA A 802 -20.48 -30.86 -6.62
N THR A 803 -19.30 -30.97 -6.01
CA THR A 803 -18.42 -32.12 -6.14
C THR A 803 -18.22 -32.82 -4.80
N ASP A 804 -17.85 -34.09 -4.85
CA ASP A 804 -17.36 -34.85 -3.70
C ASP A 804 -15.95 -34.39 -3.27
N LEU A 805 -15.38 -35.09 -2.30
CA LEU A 805 -14.06 -34.78 -1.75
C LEU A 805 -12.90 -35.05 -2.73
N ASP A 806 -13.13 -35.87 -3.76
CA ASP A 806 -12.17 -36.15 -4.84
C ASP A 806 -12.33 -35.19 -6.04
N GLY A 807 -13.33 -34.30 -6.01
CA GLY A 807 -13.64 -33.37 -7.09
C GLY A 807 -14.58 -33.92 -8.17
N ASN A 808 -15.19 -35.09 -7.97
CA ASN A 808 -16.18 -35.66 -8.88
C ASN A 808 -17.56 -35.07 -8.63
N ALA A 809 -18.37 -34.87 -9.68
CA ALA A 809 -19.74 -34.37 -9.51
C ALA A 809 -20.57 -35.27 -8.58
N ARG A 810 -21.30 -34.69 -7.62
CA ARG A 810 -22.16 -35.45 -6.68
C ARG A 810 -23.28 -36.22 -7.40
N ILE A 811 -23.86 -35.64 -8.45
CA ILE A 811 -24.88 -36.30 -9.27
C ILE A 811 -24.24 -36.68 -10.60
N LEU A 812 -24.03 -37.97 -10.83
CA LEU A 812 -23.41 -38.44 -12.06
C LEU A 812 -24.33 -38.21 -13.29
N PRO A 813 -23.79 -37.81 -14.47
CA PRO A 813 -24.57 -37.32 -15.63
C PRO A 813 -25.59 -38.27 -16.27
N MET A 814 -25.63 -39.54 -15.86
CA MET A 814 -26.56 -40.56 -16.39
C MET A 814 -27.78 -40.80 -15.48
N GLY A 815 -28.22 -39.78 -14.74
CA GLY A 815 -29.41 -39.84 -13.88
C GLY A 815 -29.19 -40.60 -12.57
N GLY A 816 -27.94 -40.63 -12.09
CA GLY A 816 -27.57 -41.29 -10.85
C GLY A 816 -28.18 -40.62 -9.62
N THR A 817 -28.46 -41.42 -8.61
CA THR A 817 -28.71 -40.92 -7.25
C THR A 817 -27.34 -40.78 -6.58
N VAL A 818 -27.15 -39.73 -5.79
CA VAL A 818 -25.91 -39.48 -5.04
C VAL A 818 -25.53 -40.69 -4.17
N ASP A 819 -24.24 -40.98 -4.04
CA ASP A 819 -23.75 -41.97 -3.09
C ASP A 819 -23.81 -41.42 -1.65
N MET A 820 -23.98 -42.32 -0.67
CA MET A 820 -23.82 -41.94 0.73
C MET A 820 -22.33 -41.74 1.04
N GLY A 821 -22.01 -40.72 1.84
CA GLY A 821 -20.66 -40.38 2.27
C GLY A 821 -19.99 -39.30 1.42
N CYS A 822 -18.73 -39.02 1.74
CA CYS A 822 -17.96 -37.91 1.15
C CYS A 822 -17.32 -38.20 -0.21
N TYR A 823 -17.41 -39.44 -0.71
CA TYR A 823 -16.86 -39.88 -2.00
C TYR A 823 -17.97 -40.50 -2.86
N GLU A 824 -18.02 -40.14 -4.14
CA GLU A 824 -18.80 -40.84 -5.15
C GLU A 824 -18.00 -42.02 -5.70
N GLN A 825 -18.67 -43.16 -5.89
CA GLN A 825 -18.09 -44.30 -6.55
C GLN A 825 -18.16 -44.11 -8.06
N ILE A 826 -17.02 -43.77 -8.65
CA ILE A 826 -16.89 -43.70 -10.11
C ILE A 826 -16.88 -45.13 -10.68
N PRO A 827 -17.76 -45.46 -11.64
CA PRO A 827 -17.63 -46.68 -12.43
C PRO A 827 -16.30 -46.63 -13.20
N GLU A 828 -15.46 -47.67 -13.11
CA GLU A 828 -14.25 -47.68 -13.94
C GLU A 828 -14.64 -47.51 -15.42
N PRO A 829 -13.93 -46.66 -16.20
CA PRO A 829 -14.23 -46.53 -17.61
C PRO A 829 -13.95 -47.87 -18.30
N GLY A 830 -15.02 -48.59 -18.60
CA GLY A 830 -14.96 -49.75 -19.47
C GLY A 830 -14.43 -49.28 -20.83
N ILE A 831 -13.24 -49.72 -21.21
CA ILE A 831 -12.75 -49.57 -22.58
C ILE A 831 -13.67 -50.43 -23.45
N PHE A 832 -14.69 -49.83 -24.06
CA PHE A 832 -15.37 -50.41 -25.20
C PHE A 832 -14.46 -50.27 -26.42
N LEU A 833 -13.66 -51.30 -26.68
CA LEU A 833 -13.13 -51.52 -28.02
C LEU A 833 -14.27 -52.09 -28.86
N ILE A 834 -14.86 -51.25 -29.71
CA ILE A 834 -15.64 -51.75 -30.85
C ILE A 834 -14.64 -52.39 -31.81
N LEU A 835 -14.54 -53.71 -31.77
CA LEU A 835 -13.95 -54.49 -32.84
C LEU A 835 -15.09 -55.12 -33.63
N ASP A 836 -15.19 -54.71 -34.89
CA ASP A 836 -16.08 -55.32 -35.86
C ASP A 836 -15.61 -56.76 -36.13
N PHE A 837 -16.56 -57.69 -36.08
CA PHE A 837 -16.47 -59.14 -36.31
C PHE A 837 -15.81 -60.05 -35.25
N GLY A 838 -16.68 -60.86 -34.60
CA GLY A 838 -16.48 -62.31 -34.46
C GLY A 838 -15.66 -62.83 -33.28
N PHE A 839 -16.37 -63.13 -32.18
CA PHE A 839 -16.07 -64.10 -31.10
C PHE A 839 -14.62 -64.36 -30.62
N LEU A 840 -14.51 -64.20 -29.29
CA LEU A 840 -13.59 -64.82 -28.32
C LEU A 840 -12.25 -64.10 -28.09
N ILE A 841 -12.15 -63.27 -27.05
CA ILE A 841 -10.87 -62.92 -26.43
C ILE A 841 -10.95 -62.92 -24.90
N LEU A 842 -9.98 -63.64 -24.33
CA LEU A 842 -9.63 -63.79 -22.93
C LEU A 842 -9.37 -62.46 -22.22
N CYS A 843 -9.87 -62.35 -20.99
CA CYS A 843 -9.53 -61.27 -20.06
C CYS A 843 -8.07 -61.40 -19.59
N PHE A 844 -7.27 -60.34 -19.74
CA PHE A 844 -6.06 -60.13 -18.95
C PHE A 844 -6.17 -58.86 -18.11
N ASN A 845 -5.71 -58.95 -16.86
CA ASN A 845 -5.89 -57.98 -15.79
C ASN A 845 -4.76 -56.94 -15.77
N LYS A 846 -5.12 -55.65 -15.64
CA LYS A 846 -4.23 -54.47 -15.60
C LYS A 846 -3.25 -54.48 -14.41
N ARG A 847 -3.45 -55.33 -13.39
CA ARG A 847 -2.50 -55.50 -12.26
C ARG A 847 -1.17 -56.20 -12.63
N GLN A 848 -1.03 -56.79 -13.82
CA GLN A 848 0.24 -57.39 -14.25
C GLN A 848 1.16 -56.44 -15.05
N MET A 849 0.71 -55.24 -15.44
CA MET A 849 1.60 -54.28 -16.14
C MET A 849 2.42 -53.37 -15.22
N LEU A 850 2.10 -53.28 -13.92
CA LEU A 850 2.87 -52.43 -13.00
C LEU A 850 4.20 -53.04 -12.52
N ASN A 851 4.44 -54.34 -12.73
CA ASN A 851 5.71 -54.99 -12.37
C ASN A 851 6.78 -54.94 -13.50
N VAL A 852 6.52 -54.26 -14.61
CA VAL A 852 7.46 -54.12 -15.73
C VAL A 852 7.97 -52.67 -15.91
N LEU A 853 7.49 -51.73 -15.09
CA LEU A 853 8.01 -50.34 -15.06
C LEU A 853 8.85 -50.02 -13.80
N MET A 854 9.16 -51.03 -12.97
CA MET A 854 10.16 -50.96 -11.90
C MET A 854 11.14 -52.15 -11.96
N LYS A 855 11.68 -52.40 -13.16
CA LYS A 855 12.97 -53.07 -13.38
C LYS A 855 13.68 -52.46 -14.58
#